data_AF-A0A167DV38-F1
#
_entry.id   AF-A0A167DV38-F1
#
_cell.length_a   1.000
_cell.length_b   1.000
_cell.length_c   1.000
_cell.angle_alpha   90.00
_cell.angle_beta   90.00
_cell.angle_gamma   90.00
#
_symmetry.space_group_name_H-M   'P 1'
#
loop_
_entity.id
_entity.type
_entity.pdbx_description
1 polymer ?
#
loop_
_entity_poly.entity_id
_entity_poly.type
_entity_poly.pdbx_seq_one_letter_code
_entity_poly.pdbx_strand_id
1 'polypeptide(L)'
;MPLCVACDRLDLADLIDEENEVQDLVLHDSVALLKKSISFCDLCRLFYASITKKLQSERVDIEEAAWSDSKSPVILRGVQYHDENYDPRGLFWVKVRCDRLSPRAYCYFSFYPEVETPLLEDTIIGRPIKPPGEQISLLNDWVMSCDTYHKGCHSDPSPLPTRVIDVGLDGKTEPSLVITGGATDRYMTLSHCWGLHPVICTTTETIEDHLEALPLANLPPTFRDAVLITRSLGIQYIWIDSLCIIQDSKKDWELESVKMGTIYASSYLTIAASASKDSTGGCFTPRDTSNHVRVKCTVRSKGDSQTVPIFVRLRPRDFSHLPLSTLHNRAWVTQERLLSSRMIHYDTDQLLWECREARLAEDGVPVDAFTVQKLVWDERLHMSYPFAQGRLSTSEFVWDWYDMVSAYSSRGITKSYDKLPALSGLAKVMEECTGQEYVAGLWKSHLAYGLLWRRSERWLHEPSNGYRAPSWSWASLEGDVIMPEIASMLPTGNAMEAMIDIIDVQTTPLGLDPRGMLQSGYLKLNGKLKIADPRMDPGTPGYQRFATYRKELAIDFLNQNGRMVGLAIFDKDYSSSEKSLYYLQVVRREIEPSRWHGLLLEPTEEPNQFRRVGFCRTEEIPTRDWFSDATEETITIV
;
A
#
# COMPACT_ATOMS: atom_id res chain seq x y z
N MET A 1 -13.66 -34.73 -8.61
CA MET A 1 -14.97 -35.24 -9.09
C MET A 1 -15.10 -34.97 -10.59
N PRO A 2 -15.92 -35.71 -11.35
CA PRO A 2 -16.10 -35.44 -12.78
C PRO A 2 -16.73 -34.06 -13.03
N LEU A 3 -16.69 -33.58 -14.27
CA LEU A 3 -17.44 -32.38 -14.68
C LEU A 3 -18.92 -32.75 -14.94
N CYS A 4 -19.85 -31.83 -14.68
CA CYS A 4 -21.23 -31.97 -15.15
C CYS A 4 -21.31 -31.78 -16.67
N VAL A 5 -22.43 -32.18 -17.29
CA VAL A 5 -22.61 -32.09 -18.76
C VAL A 5 -22.33 -30.68 -19.31
N ALA A 6 -22.75 -29.63 -18.60
CA ALA A 6 -22.50 -28.26 -19.03
C ALA A 6 -21.01 -27.89 -18.94
N CYS A 7 -20.34 -28.26 -17.85
CA CYS A 7 -18.91 -27.99 -17.66
C CYS A 7 -18.01 -28.84 -18.57
N ASP A 8 -18.40 -30.06 -18.92
CA ASP A 8 -17.63 -30.93 -19.84
C ASP A 8 -17.71 -30.44 -21.30
N ARG A 9 -18.78 -29.71 -21.64
CA ARG A 9 -18.95 -29.04 -22.94
C ARG A 9 -18.27 -27.68 -23.03
N LEU A 10 -17.77 -27.15 -21.90
CA LEU A 10 -17.08 -25.86 -21.89
C LEU A 10 -15.76 -25.98 -22.66
N ASP A 11 -15.62 -25.16 -23.69
CA ASP A 11 -14.37 -24.89 -24.38
C ASP A 11 -14.02 -23.42 -24.20
N LEU A 12 -12.84 -23.11 -23.64
CA LEU A 12 -12.46 -21.71 -23.44
C LEU A 12 -12.22 -20.96 -24.76
N ALA A 13 -11.99 -21.66 -25.87
CA ALA A 13 -11.86 -21.02 -27.17
C ALA A 13 -13.17 -20.33 -27.60
N ASP A 14 -14.32 -20.79 -27.11
CA ASP A 14 -15.62 -20.22 -27.43
C ASP A 14 -15.86 -18.86 -26.71
N LEU A 15 -14.96 -18.42 -25.83
CA LEU A 15 -15.02 -17.08 -25.22
C LEU A 15 -14.59 -15.97 -26.19
N ILE A 16 -13.97 -16.33 -27.32
CA ILE A 16 -13.60 -15.45 -28.41
C ILE A 16 -14.45 -15.83 -29.64
N ASP A 17 -14.99 -14.85 -30.32
CA ASP A 17 -15.75 -15.06 -31.56
C ASP A 17 -14.85 -15.11 -32.81
N GLU A 18 -15.47 -15.18 -34.00
CA GLU A 18 -14.72 -15.24 -35.27
C GLU A 18 -14.02 -13.92 -35.63
N GLU A 19 -14.40 -12.81 -35.01
CA GLU A 19 -13.82 -11.48 -35.18
C GLU A 19 -12.69 -11.20 -34.16
N ASN A 20 -12.33 -12.20 -33.35
CA ASN A 20 -11.36 -12.11 -32.25
C ASN A 20 -11.83 -11.22 -31.08
N GLU A 21 -13.14 -11.04 -30.93
CA GLU A 21 -13.77 -10.26 -29.89
C GLU A 21 -14.29 -11.14 -28.74
N VAL A 22 -14.28 -10.60 -27.52
CA VAL A 22 -14.73 -11.33 -26.32
C VAL A 22 -16.25 -11.42 -26.27
N GLN A 23 -16.77 -12.65 -26.20
CA GLN A 23 -18.19 -12.94 -26.05
C GLN A 23 -18.57 -13.61 -24.72
N ASP A 24 -19.85 -13.56 -24.39
CA ASP A 24 -20.43 -14.15 -23.17
C ASP A 24 -20.88 -15.60 -23.44
N LEU A 25 -20.50 -16.53 -22.57
CA LEU A 25 -20.96 -17.92 -22.56
C LEU A 25 -21.87 -18.18 -21.37
N VAL A 26 -23.04 -18.76 -21.61
CA VAL A 26 -23.95 -19.21 -20.54
C VAL A 26 -23.56 -20.63 -20.13
N LEU A 27 -22.95 -20.79 -18.96
CA LEU A 27 -22.61 -22.11 -18.43
C LEU A 27 -23.82 -22.81 -17.81
N HIS A 28 -24.63 -22.06 -17.05
CA HIS A 28 -25.88 -22.55 -16.47
C HIS A 28 -26.97 -21.51 -16.67
N ASP A 29 -28.17 -21.96 -17.05
CA ASP A 29 -29.34 -21.08 -17.19
C ASP A 29 -29.79 -20.49 -15.85
N SER A 30 -29.38 -21.09 -14.72
CA SER A 30 -29.67 -20.59 -13.38
C SER A 30 -28.57 -20.89 -12.36
N VAL A 31 -28.42 -20.00 -11.37
CA VAL A 31 -27.60 -20.18 -10.17
C VAL A 31 -28.08 -21.38 -9.35
N ALA A 32 -29.38 -21.69 -9.39
CA ALA A 32 -29.94 -22.89 -8.79
C ALA A 32 -29.32 -24.18 -9.37
N LEU A 33 -29.08 -24.24 -10.68
CA LEU A 33 -28.42 -25.37 -11.34
C LEU A 33 -26.93 -25.45 -10.97
N LEU A 34 -26.24 -24.31 -10.87
CA LEU A 34 -24.86 -24.26 -10.37
C LEU A 34 -24.79 -24.86 -8.96
N LYS A 35 -25.66 -24.41 -8.06
CA LYS A 35 -25.73 -24.89 -6.67
C LYS A 35 -26.06 -26.37 -6.59
N LYS A 36 -26.99 -26.88 -7.40
CA LYS A 36 -27.30 -28.31 -7.46
C LYS A 36 -26.11 -29.15 -7.91
N SER A 37 -25.25 -28.59 -8.75
CA SER A 37 -24.12 -29.30 -9.37
C SER A 37 -22.87 -29.38 -8.48
N ILE A 38 -22.77 -28.59 -7.40
CA ILE A 38 -21.58 -28.54 -6.53
C ILE A 38 -21.26 -29.87 -5.84
N SER A 39 -22.24 -30.76 -5.68
CA SER A 39 -22.04 -32.06 -5.02
C SER A 39 -21.35 -33.09 -5.91
N PHE A 40 -21.29 -32.87 -7.22
CA PHE A 40 -20.72 -33.83 -8.18
C PHE A 40 -19.85 -33.21 -9.28
N CYS A 41 -19.78 -31.87 -9.41
CA CYS A 41 -18.96 -31.16 -10.40
C CYS A 41 -17.89 -30.28 -9.74
N ASP A 42 -16.61 -30.53 -10.06
CA ASP A 42 -15.50 -29.75 -9.50
C ASP A 42 -15.50 -28.29 -9.97
N LEU A 43 -15.79 -28.03 -11.24
CA LEU A 43 -15.82 -26.65 -11.77
C LEU A 43 -16.96 -25.84 -11.16
N CYS A 44 -18.15 -26.43 -11.04
CA CYS A 44 -19.28 -25.80 -10.35
C CYS A 44 -18.95 -25.51 -8.88
N ARG A 45 -18.26 -26.43 -8.19
CA ARG A 45 -17.83 -26.22 -6.80
C ARG A 45 -16.83 -25.09 -6.70
N LEU A 46 -15.84 -25.04 -7.58
CA LEU A 46 -14.85 -23.96 -7.64
C LEU A 46 -15.54 -22.59 -7.79
N PHE A 47 -16.44 -22.47 -8.77
CA PHE A 47 -17.17 -21.21 -9.03
C PHE A 47 -18.06 -20.81 -7.86
N TYR A 48 -18.89 -21.73 -7.37
CA TYR A 48 -19.80 -21.49 -6.26
C TYR A 48 -19.06 -21.10 -4.97
N ALA A 49 -18.01 -21.84 -4.59
CA ALA A 49 -17.26 -21.59 -3.37
C ALA A 49 -16.53 -20.24 -3.44
N SER A 50 -15.92 -19.91 -4.58
CA SER A 50 -15.19 -18.66 -4.77
C SER A 50 -16.11 -17.44 -4.70
N ILE A 51 -17.24 -17.47 -5.40
CA ILE A 51 -18.23 -16.38 -5.40
C ILE A 51 -18.84 -16.21 -4.01
N THR A 52 -19.19 -17.32 -3.34
CA THR A 52 -19.73 -17.29 -1.97
C THR A 52 -18.72 -16.68 -1.00
N LYS A 53 -17.45 -17.12 -1.04
CA LYS A 53 -16.38 -16.58 -0.18
C LYS A 53 -16.16 -15.09 -0.42
N LYS A 54 -16.18 -14.63 -1.68
CA LYS A 54 -16.07 -13.21 -2.02
C LYS A 54 -17.23 -12.40 -1.43
N LEU A 55 -18.47 -12.82 -1.66
CA LEU A 55 -19.65 -12.12 -1.13
C LEU A 55 -19.61 -12.01 0.40
N GLN A 56 -19.20 -13.09 1.09
CA GLN A 56 -18.99 -13.08 2.55
C GLN A 56 -17.91 -12.09 2.97
N SER A 57 -16.75 -12.08 2.29
CA SER A 57 -15.66 -11.14 2.59
C SER A 57 -16.07 -9.67 2.39
N GLU A 58 -16.96 -9.43 1.44
CA GLU A 58 -17.50 -8.11 1.12
C GLU A 58 -18.72 -7.73 1.97
N ARG A 59 -19.12 -8.58 2.92
CA ARG A 59 -20.30 -8.42 3.79
C ARG A 59 -21.59 -8.19 2.99
N VAL A 60 -21.75 -8.93 1.90
CA VAL A 60 -22.95 -8.91 1.05
C VAL A 60 -23.82 -10.09 1.44
N ASP A 61 -24.92 -9.82 2.15
CA ASP A 61 -25.89 -10.84 2.52
C ASP A 61 -26.77 -11.18 1.31
N ILE A 62 -26.78 -12.47 0.94
CA ILE A 62 -27.63 -13.01 -0.12
C ILE A 62 -28.60 -14.00 0.51
N GLU A 63 -29.89 -13.76 0.32
CA GLU A 63 -30.93 -14.68 0.78
C GLU A 63 -30.81 -16.05 0.09
N GLU A 64 -31.06 -17.12 0.85
CA GLU A 64 -31.01 -18.49 0.33
C GLU A 64 -32.00 -18.73 -0.83
N ALA A 65 -33.11 -17.98 -0.85
CA ALA A 65 -34.08 -18.00 -1.94
C ALA A 65 -33.48 -17.46 -3.25
N ALA A 66 -32.58 -16.47 -3.19
CA ALA A 66 -31.94 -15.88 -4.37
C ALA A 66 -30.96 -16.86 -5.03
N TRP A 67 -30.25 -17.67 -4.23
CA TRP A 67 -29.46 -18.80 -4.73
C TRP A 67 -30.28 -19.89 -5.42
N SER A 68 -31.60 -19.87 -5.22
CA SER A 68 -32.55 -20.82 -5.80
C SER A 68 -33.34 -20.21 -6.98
N ASP A 69 -33.01 -19.00 -7.41
CA ASP A 69 -33.66 -18.35 -8.55
C ASP A 69 -33.37 -19.10 -9.86
N SER A 70 -34.44 -19.49 -10.57
CA SER A 70 -34.39 -20.18 -11.85
C SER A 70 -34.15 -19.25 -13.05
N LYS A 71 -34.10 -17.94 -12.84
CA LYS A 71 -33.93 -16.91 -13.88
C LYS A 71 -32.59 -16.18 -13.81
N SER A 72 -31.68 -16.60 -12.95
CA SER A 72 -30.39 -15.97 -12.68
C SER A 72 -29.26 -16.74 -13.38
N PRO A 73 -28.87 -16.45 -14.64
CA PRO A 73 -27.89 -17.26 -15.35
C PRO A 73 -26.47 -17.10 -14.80
N VAL A 74 -25.64 -18.13 -15.00
CA VAL A 74 -24.21 -18.12 -14.72
C VAL A 74 -23.48 -17.91 -16.04
N ILE A 75 -22.87 -16.74 -16.17
CA ILE A 75 -22.25 -16.26 -17.41
C ILE A 75 -20.74 -16.19 -17.23
N LEU A 76 -20.00 -16.68 -18.22
CA LEU A 76 -18.56 -16.58 -18.36
C LEU A 76 -18.25 -15.55 -19.42
N ARG A 77 -17.31 -14.64 -19.15
CA ARG A 77 -16.78 -13.70 -20.14
C ARG A 77 -15.26 -13.69 -20.07
N GLY A 78 -14.60 -13.85 -21.19
CA GLY A 78 -13.14 -13.77 -21.27
C GLY A 78 -12.63 -12.38 -20.87
N VAL A 79 -11.36 -12.30 -20.48
CA VAL A 79 -10.63 -11.04 -20.35
C VAL A 79 -9.39 -11.17 -21.22
N GLN A 80 -9.31 -10.31 -22.23
CA GLN A 80 -8.29 -10.32 -23.27
C GLN A 80 -7.26 -9.25 -22.98
N TYR A 81 -5.97 -9.59 -23.10
CA TYR A 81 -4.89 -8.62 -22.94
C TYR A 81 -4.74 -7.85 -24.25
N HIS A 82 -4.42 -6.56 -24.18
CA HIS A 82 -4.04 -5.78 -25.36
C HIS A 82 -2.63 -5.26 -25.12
N ASP A 83 -1.76 -5.38 -26.11
CA ASP A 83 -0.42 -4.83 -26.00
C ASP A 83 -0.40 -3.30 -26.19
N GLU A 84 0.79 -2.71 -26.20
CA GLU A 84 0.99 -1.25 -26.36
C GLU A 84 0.42 -0.69 -27.69
N ASN A 85 0.24 -1.53 -28.71
CA ASN A 85 -0.36 -1.14 -29.98
C ASN A 85 -1.88 -1.34 -30.01
N TYR A 86 -2.47 -1.72 -28.86
CA TYR A 86 -3.86 -2.13 -28.70
C TYR A 86 -4.21 -3.42 -29.45
N ASP A 87 -3.21 -4.19 -29.89
CA ASP A 87 -3.46 -5.45 -30.57
C ASP A 87 -3.90 -6.49 -29.53
N PRO A 88 -5.04 -7.17 -29.76
CA PRO A 88 -5.52 -8.20 -28.86
C PRO A 88 -4.52 -9.35 -28.80
N ARG A 89 -4.10 -9.67 -27.59
CA ARG A 89 -3.32 -10.84 -27.21
C ARG A 89 -4.27 -11.89 -26.62
N GLY A 90 -3.74 -13.06 -26.26
CA GLY A 90 -4.53 -14.15 -25.69
C GLY A 90 -5.41 -13.74 -24.51
N LEU A 91 -6.36 -14.61 -24.17
CA LEU A 91 -7.10 -14.48 -22.91
C LEU A 91 -6.14 -14.69 -21.75
N PHE A 92 -6.36 -14.02 -20.62
CA PHE A 92 -5.65 -14.31 -19.38
C PHE A 92 -6.56 -14.69 -18.22
N TRP A 93 -7.82 -14.20 -18.21
CA TRP A 93 -8.83 -14.58 -17.22
C TRP A 93 -10.20 -14.85 -17.83
N VAL A 94 -11.06 -15.45 -17.02
CA VAL A 94 -12.51 -15.51 -17.24
C VAL A 94 -13.22 -14.92 -16.03
N LYS A 95 -14.12 -13.97 -16.29
CA LYS A 95 -15.06 -13.45 -15.30
C LYS A 95 -16.28 -14.36 -15.27
N VAL A 96 -16.55 -15.00 -14.13
CA VAL A 96 -17.77 -15.78 -13.89
C VAL A 96 -18.71 -14.93 -13.07
N ARG A 97 -19.90 -14.62 -13.58
CA ARG A 97 -20.92 -13.80 -12.91
C ARG A 97 -22.24 -14.55 -12.76
N CYS A 98 -22.89 -14.36 -11.62
CA CYS A 98 -24.23 -14.83 -11.31
C CYS A 98 -25.21 -13.67 -11.51
N ASP A 99 -25.73 -13.53 -12.73
CA ASP A 99 -26.56 -12.39 -13.11
C ASP A 99 -27.87 -12.38 -12.34
N ARG A 100 -28.37 -11.20 -11.96
CA ARG A 100 -29.59 -11.02 -11.11
C ARG A 100 -29.47 -11.50 -9.67
N LEU A 101 -28.39 -12.19 -9.26
CA LEU A 101 -28.14 -12.53 -7.86
C LEU A 101 -27.68 -11.29 -7.08
N SER A 102 -26.62 -10.65 -7.56
CA SER A 102 -26.08 -9.38 -7.04
C SER A 102 -25.08 -8.82 -8.03
N PRO A 103 -24.96 -7.48 -8.18
CA PRO A 103 -23.91 -6.88 -9.02
C PRO A 103 -22.48 -7.23 -8.54
N ARG A 104 -22.33 -7.70 -7.30
CA ARG A 104 -21.05 -8.13 -6.71
C ARG A 104 -20.80 -9.64 -6.81
N ALA A 105 -21.79 -10.42 -7.28
CA ALA A 105 -21.71 -11.88 -7.39
C ALA A 105 -20.94 -12.31 -8.65
N TYR A 106 -19.64 -12.03 -8.65
CA TYR A 106 -18.72 -12.49 -9.70
C TYR A 106 -17.32 -12.75 -9.13
N CYS A 107 -16.57 -13.63 -9.77
CA CYS A 107 -15.15 -13.86 -9.50
C CYS A 107 -14.37 -13.94 -10.82
N TYR A 108 -13.07 -13.63 -10.77
CA TYR A 108 -12.14 -13.86 -11.87
C TYR A 108 -11.41 -15.17 -11.64
N PHE A 109 -11.22 -15.93 -12.71
CA PHE A 109 -10.48 -17.18 -12.72
C PHE A 109 -9.36 -17.08 -13.75
N SER A 110 -8.19 -17.59 -13.40
CA SER A 110 -7.07 -17.72 -14.34
C SER A 110 -7.00 -19.12 -14.89
N PHE A 111 -6.29 -19.26 -15.99
CA PHE A 111 -6.03 -20.55 -16.61
C PHE A 111 -4.56 -20.69 -16.98
N TYR A 112 -4.12 -21.93 -17.08
CA TYR A 112 -2.76 -22.26 -17.49
C TYR A 112 -2.75 -23.64 -18.15
N PRO A 113 -1.82 -23.90 -19.08
CA PRO A 113 -1.76 -25.19 -19.76
C PRO A 113 -1.13 -26.27 -18.88
N GLU A 114 -1.54 -27.52 -19.07
CA GLU A 114 -0.97 -28.68 -18.37
C GLU A 114 0.54 -28.87 -18.69
N VAL A 115 0.95 -28.49 -19.90
CA VAL A 115 2.33 -28.49 -20.38
C VAL A 115 2.59 -27.17 -21.10
N GLU A 116 3.79 -26.59 -20.97
CA GLU A 116 4.20 -25.45 -21.80
C GLU A 116 4.06 -25.83 -23.27
N THR A 117 2.99 -25.34 -23.89
CA THR A 117 2.59 -25.71 -25.25
C THR A 117 2.72 -24.45 -26.10
N PRO A 118 3.70 -24.40 -27.03
CA PRO A 118 3.93 -23.20 -27.85
C PRO A 118 2.69 -22.72 -28.61
N LEU A 119 1.76 -23.63 -28.92
CA LEU A 119 0.48 -23.32 -29.58
C LEU A 119 -0.43 -22.39 -28.76
N LEU A 120 -0.22 -22.29 -27.45
CA LEU A 120 -1.05 -21.48 -26.56
C LEU A 120 -0.45 -20.11 -26.23
N GLU A 121 0.81 -19.83 -26.63
CA GLU A 121 1.52 -18.59 -26.28
C GLU A 121 0.76 -17.32 -26.70
N ASP A 122 0.02 -17.39 -27.82
CA ASP A 122 -0.79 -16.26 -28.33
C ASP A 122 -2.27 -16.33 -27.92
N THR A 123 -2.74 -17.43 -27.32
CA THR A 123 -4.17 -17.66 -27.02
C THR A 123 -4.48 -17.61 -25.51
N ILE A 124 -3.56 -18.11 -24.68
CA ILE A 124 -3.71 -18.21 -23.23
C ILE A 124 -2.45 -17.68 -22.57
N ILE A 125 -2.62 -16.65 -21.75
CA ILE A 125 -1.55 -16.00 -21.00
C ILE A 125 -1.70 -16.44 -19.54
N GLY A 126 -0.93 -17.46 -19.15
CA GLY A 126 -0.90 -17.95 -17.78
C GLY A 126 -0.07 -19.22 -17.62
N ARG A 127 0.64 -19.35 -16.49
CA ARG A 127 1.52 -20.49 -16.18
C ARG A 127 1.21 -21.16 -14.83
N PRO A 128 1.61 -22.43 -14.66
CA PRO A 128 1.47 -23.13 -13.39
C PRO A 128 2.19 -22.39 -12.26
N ILE A 129 1.54 -22.29 -11.10
CA ILE A 129 2.18 -21.87 -9.85
C ILE A 129 2.65 -23.13 -9.15
N LYS A 130 3.91 -23.17 -8.74
CA LYS A 130 4.53 -24.32 -8.07
C LYS A 130 4.76 -23.99 -6.60
N PRO A 131 5.11 -24.99 -5.76
CA PRO A 131 5.55 -24.72 -4.40
C PRO A 131 6.71 -23.69 -4.40
N PRO A 132 6.72 -22.70 -3.49
CA PRO A 132 7.70 -21.61 -3.56
C PRO A 132 9.16 -22.07 -3.47
N GLY A 133 9.45 -23.16 -2.75
CA GLY A 133 10.79 -23.76 -2.68
C GLY A 133 11.28 -24.38 -3.99
N GLU A 134 10.37 -24.69 -4.93
CA GLU A 134 10.70 -25.17 -6.28
C GLU A 134 10.87 -24.03 -7.29
N GLN A 135 10.57 -22.78 -6.90
CA GLN A 135 10.61 -21.61 -7.78
C GLN A 135 11.92 -20.82 -7.69
N ILE A 136 12.97 -21.43 -7.15
CA ILE A 136 14.31 -20.82 -7.10
C ILE A 136 14.86 -20.55 -8.51
N SER A 137 14.59 -21.42 -9.48
CA SER A 137 15.00 -21.18 -10.87
C SER A 137 14.32 -19.95 -11.46
N LEU A 138 13.01 -19.79 -11.21
CA LEU A 138 12.25 -18.64 -11.67
C LEU A 138 12.79 -17.33 -11.07
N LEU A 139 13.13 -17.34 -9.77
CA LEU A 139 13.74 -16.19 -9.13
C LEU A 139 15.10 -15.84 -9.75
N ASN A 140 15.93 -16.85 -10.03
CA ASN A 140 17.21 -16.65 -10.73
C ASN A 140 17.01 -16.05 -12.13
N ASP A 141 16.01 -16.52 -12.89
CA ASP A 141 15.69 -15.99 -14.22
C ASP A 141 15.27 -14.51 -14.15
N TRP A 142 14.43 -14.14 -13.18
CA TRP A 142 14.02 -12.76 -12.96
C TRP A 142 15.19 -11.86 -12.55
N VAL A 143 16.05 -12.33 -11.65
CA VAL A 143 17.26 -11.62 -11.22
C VAL A 143 18.21 -11.42 -12.41
N MET A 144 18.50 -12.47 -13.17
CA MET A 144 19.38 -12.43 -14.34
C MET A 144 18.85 -11.50 -15.43
N SER A 145 17.54 -11.56 -15.71
CA SER A 145 16.89 -10.67 -16.66
C SER A 145 17.02 -9.21 -16.21
N CYS A 146 16.75 -8.94 -14.93
CA CYS A 146 16.90 -7.60 -14.36
C CYS A 146 18.34 -7.08 -14.46
N ASP A 147 19.33 -7.89 -14.07
CA ASP A 147 20.75 -7.55 -14.16
C ASP A 147 21.22 -7.28 -15.61
N THR A 148 20.60 -7.93 -16.58
CA THR A 148 20.98 -7.81 -18.00
C THR A 148 20.32 -6.59 -18.66
N TYR A 149 19.05 -6.32 -18.35
CA TYR A 149 18.23 -5.41 -19.14
C TYR A 149 17.82 -4.11 -18.41
N HIS A 150 17.81 -4.07 -17.08
CA HIS A 150 17.31 -2.92 -16.32
C HIS A 150 18.43 -2.02 -15.81
N LYS A 151 18.67 -0.90 -16.49
CA LYS A 151 19.76 0.05 -16.18
C LYS A 151 19.60 0.78 -14.86
N GLY A 152 18.36 1.04 -14.42
CA GLY A 152 18.03 1.65 -13.13
C GLY A 152 18.18 0.68 -11.96
N CYS A 153 18.27 -0.62 -12.24
CA CYS A 153 18.52 -1.67 -11.25
C CYS A 153 20.02 -2.01 -11.24
N HIS A 154 20.80 -1.25 -10.48
CA HIS A 154 22.23 -1.56 -10.34
C HIS A 154 22.48 -2.77 -9.42
N SER A 155 23.58 -3.47 -9.70
CA SER A 155 23.96 -4.77 -9.10
C SER A 155 25.33 -4.69 -8.43
N ASP A 156 25.87 -3.49 -8.26
CA ASP A 156 27.23 -3.30 -7.82
C ASP A 156 27.35 -3.54 -6.30
N PRO A 157 28.48 -4.13 -5.86
CA PRO A 157 28.82 -4.20 -4.45
C PRO A 157 28.67 -2.84 -3.77
N SER A 158 28.01 -2.83 -2.61
CA SER A 158 27.78 -1.62 -1.83
C SER A 158 28.45 -1.78 -0.46
N PRO A 159 28.76 -0.66 0.23
CA PRO A 159 29.21 -0.73 1.62
C PRO A 159 28.22 -1.55 2.44
N LEU A 160 28.73 -2.59 3.10
CA LEU A 160 27.90 -3.44 3.94
C LEU A 160 27.40 -2.63 5.16
N PRO A 161 26.20 -2.94 5.68
CA PRO A 161 25.74 -2.43 6.96
C PRO A 161 26.76 -2.71 8.09
N THR A 162 26.62 -2.02 9.23
CA THR A 162 27.51 -2.19 10.38
C THR A 162 27.70 -3.66 10.75
N ARG A 163 26.61 -4.43 10.69
CA ARG A 163 26.57 -5.87 10.88
C ARG A 163 25.71 -6.53 9.82
N VAL A 164 26.10 -7.70 9.38
CA VAL A 164 25.33 -8.58 8.48
C VAL A 164 25.45 -10.02 8.97
N ILE A 165 24.57 -10.89 8.50
CA ILE A 165 24.69 -12.33 8.69
C ILE A 165 25.46 -12.88 7.49
N ASP A 166 26.62 -13.47 7.73
CA ASP A 166 27.33 -14.29 6.75
C ASP A 166 26.64 -15.65 6.71
N VAL A 167 26.02 -15.97 5.58
CA VAL A 167 25.36 -17.25 5.36
C VAL A 167 26.26 -18.26 4.66
N GLY A 168 27.45 -17.88 4.20
CA GLY A 168 28.30 -18.71 3.36
C GLY A 168 27.66 -19.08 2.01
N LEU A 169 28.44 -19.69 1.11
CA LEU A 169 27.99 -20.05 -0.24
C LEU A 169 27.86 -21.56 -0.46
N ASP A 170 28.51 -22.37 0.38
CA ASP A 170 28.67 -23.81 0.17
C ASP A 170 27.59 -24.67 0.83
N GLY A 171 26.67 -24.04 1.57
CA GLY A 171 25.61 -24.70 2.34
C GLY A 171 26.09 -25.53 3.53
N LYS A 172 27.40 -25.58 3.80
CA LYS A 172 28.02 -26.33 4.92
C LYS A 172 28.39 -25.40 6.06
N THR A 173 28.68 -24.15 5.75
CA THR A 173 28.99 -23.11 6.74
C THR A 173 27.72 -22.77 7.51
N GLU A 174 27.78 -22.78 8.84
CA GLU A 174 26.67 -22.28 9.66
C GLU A 174 26.62 -20.75 9.55
N PRO A 175 25.42 -20.14 9.48
CA PRO A 175 25.31 -18.69 9.48
C PRO A 175 25.94 -18.08 10.73
N SER A 176 26.48 -16.87 10.64
CA SER A 176 26.98 -16.13 11.81
C SER A 176 26.84 -14.63 11.59
N LEU A 177 26.73 -13.86 12.67
CA LEU A 177 26.76 -12.41 12.63
C LEU A 177 28.20 -11.94 12.41
N VAL A 178 28.40 -10.95 11.56
CA VAL A 178 29.72 -10.40 11.25
C VAL A 178 29.69 -8.87 11.36
N ILE A 179 30.67 -8.31 12.06
CA ILE A 179 30.94 -6.87 12.06
C ILE A 179 31.80 -6.54 10.84
N THR A 180 31.26 -5.73 9.94
CA THR A 180 31.80 -5.61 8.58
C THR A 180 32.99 -4.67 8.45
N GLY A 181 33.15 -3.75 9.41
CA GLY A 181 34.21 -2.74 9.36
C GLY A 181 34.15 -1.81 8.14
N GLY A 182 33.01 -1.73 7.44
CA GLY A 182 32.85 -0.97 6.21
C GLY A 182 33.33 -1.70 4.94
N ALA A 183 33.44 -3.02 4.98
CA ALA A 183 33.66 -3.84 3.78
C ALA A 183 32.58 -3.58 2.72
N THR A 184 32.90 -3.85 1.46
CA THR A 184 32.00 -3.66 0.32
C THR A 184 31.73 -5.00 -0.33
N ASP A 185 30.46 -5.40 -0.42
CA ASP A 185 30.03 -6.62 -1.10
C ASP A 185 28.54 -6.53 -1.47
N ARG A 186 28.00 -7.56 -2.10
CA ARG A 186 26.56 -7.72 -2.28
C ARG A 186 25.95 -8.35 -1.02
N TYR A 187 24.81 -7.81 -0.61
CA TYR A 187 24.01 -8.37 0.46
C TYR A 187 22.52 -8.26 0.12
N MET A 188 21.74 -9.13 0.73
CA MET A 188 20.28 -9.13 0.66
C MET A 188 19.69 -8.60 1.97
N THR A 189 18.41 -8.28 1.97
CA THR A 189 17.67 -7.85 3.18
C THR A 189 16.41 -8.70 3.34
N LEU A 190 15.97 -8.89 4.59
CA LEU A 190 14.69 -9.56 4.90
C LEU A 190 13.69 -8.57 5.47
N SER A 191 12.61 -8.32 4.74
CA SER A 191 11.40 -7.68 5.23
C SER A 191 10.44 -8.75 5.78
N HIS A 192 10.15 -8.71 7.08
CA HIS A 192 9.32 -9.71 7.76
C HIS A 192 8.48 -9.12 8.88
N CYS A 193 7.46 -9.84 9.31
CA CYS A 193 6.68 -9.52 10.50
C CYS A 193 7.35 -10.07 11.76
N TRP A 194 7.47 -9.25 12.80
CA TRP A 194 7.90 -9.76 14.12
C TRP A 194 6.77 -10.55 14.80
N GLY A 195 5.52 -10.10 14.62
CA GLY A 195 4.33 -10.75 15.16
C GLY A 195 4.27 -10.75 16.69
N LEU A 196 3.54 -11.73 17.25
CA LEU A 196 3.32 -11.87 18.70
C LEU A 196 4.25 -12.91 19.36
N HIS A 197 4.91 -13.75 18.55
CA HIS A 197 5.86 -14.74 19.03
C HIS A 197 7.24 -14.10 19.25
N PRO A 198 8.03 -14.57 20.24
CA PRO A 198 9.40 -14.10 20.42
C PRO A 198 10.23 -14.30 19.15
N VAL A 199 10.81 -13.22 18.65
CA VAL A 199 11.75 -13.24 17.53
C VAL A 199 13.16 -13.41 18.10
N ILE A 200 14.02 -14.16 17.41
CA ILE A 200 15.44 -14.22 17.76
C ILE A 200 16.03 -12.84 17.53
N CYS A 201 16.56 -12.24 18.59
CA CYS A 201 17.08 -10.88 18.58
C CYS A 201 18.51 -10.86 19.10
N THR A 202 19.34 -10.01 18.50
CA THR A 202 20.65 -9.68 19.06
C THR A 202 20.47 -8.66 20.18
N THR A 203 20.99 -8.98 21.36
CA THR A 203 21.04 -8.11 22.53
C THR A 203 22.49 -7.98 22.99
N THR A 204 22.73 -7.13 23.99
CA THR A 204 24.05 -7.06 24.63
C THR A 204 24.52 -8.39 25.24
N GLU A 205 23.57 -9.27 25.59
CA GLU A 205 23.85 -10.61 26.14
C GLU A 205 24.08 -11.67 25.06
N THR A 206 23.39 -11.59 23.91
CA THR A 206 23.42 -12.64 22.86
C THR A 206 24.37 -12.35 21.70
N ILE A 207 24.95 -11.14 21.65
CA ILE A 207 25.80 -10.74 20.51
C ILE A 207 27.02 -11.64 20.30
N GLU A 208 27.73 -12.03 21.37
CA GLU A 208 28.91 -12.89 21.25
C GLU A 208 28.54 -14.28 20.72
N ASP A 209 27.42 -14.84 21.20
CA ASP A 209 26.91 -16.13 20.70
C ASP A 209 26.54 -16.04 19.21
N HIS A 210 25.89 -14.95 18.80
CA HIS A 210 25.52 -14.73 17.40
C HIS A 210 26.73 -14.49 16.49
N LEU A 211 27.82 -13.90 17.01
CA LEU A 211 29.10 -13.75 16.29
C LEU A 211 29.80 -15.11 16.11
N GLU A 212 29.64 -16.04 17.06
CA GLU A 212 30.18 -17.39 16.94
C GLU A 212 29.39 -18.23 15.94
N ALA A 213 28.06 -18.33 16.12
CA ALA A 213 27.19 -19.06 15.21
C ALA A 213 25.70 -18.71 15.40
N LEU A 214 24.95 -18.84 14.32
CA LEU A 214 23.49 -18.84 14.24
C LEU A 214 23.05 -20.15 13.58
N PRO A 215 23.03 -21.28 14.32
CA PRO A 215 22.79 -22.58 13.72
C PRO A 215 21.48 -22.62 12.92
N LEU A 216 21.56 -23.02 11.65
CA LEU A 216 20.44 -22.96 10.71
C LEU A 216 19.21 -23.74 11.20
N ALA A 217 19.44 -24.83 11.96
CA ALA A 217 18.41 -25.65 12.56
C ALA A 217 17.62 -24.95 13.69
N ASN A 218 18.22 -23.96 14.34
CA ASN A 218 17.61 -23.18 15.43
C ASN A 218 16.91 -21.91 14.90
N LEU A 219 17.19 -21.52 13.66
CA LEU A 219 16.52 -20.37 13.06
C LEU A 219 15.05 -20.68 12.78
N PRO A 220 14.15 -19.72 13.05
CA PRO A 220 12.75 -19.88 12.74
C PRO A 220 12.55 -19.96 11.21
N PRO A 221 11.48 -20.62 10.73
CA PRO A 221 11.24 -20.86 9.30
C PRO A 221 11.48 -19.67 8.38
N THR A 222 11.01 -18.46 8.73
CA THR A 222 11.20 -17.27 7.87
C THR A 222 12.68 -16.91 7.72
N PHE A 223 13.49 -17.06 8.77
CA PHE A 223 14.91 -16.71 8.73
C PHE A 223 15.70 -17.81 8.02
N ARG A 224 15.37 -19.07 8.31
CA ARG A 224 15.97 -20.22 7.62
C ARG A 224 15.71 -20.15 6.11
N ASP A 225 14.48 -19.90 5.69
CA ASP A 225 14.14 -19.80 4.27
C ASP A 225 14.87 -18.61 3.63
N ALA A 226 14.96 -17.46 4.31
CA ALA A 226 15.72 -16.30 3.83
C ALA A 226 17.21 -16.61 3.63
N VAL A 227 17.84 -17.36 4.54
CA VAL A 227 19.21 -17.87 4.38
C VAL A 227 19.34 -18.75 3.14
N LEU A 228 18.40 -19.69 2.95
CA LEU A 228 18.41 -20.60 1.79
C LEU A 228 18.23 -19.85 0.46
N ILE A 229 17.31 -18.88 0.41
CA ILE A 229 17.09 -18.03 -0.76
C ILE A 229 18.37 -17.24 -1.08
N THR A 230 19.00 -16.65 -0.06
CA THR A 230 20.23 -15.85 -0.21
C THR A 230 21.35 -16.68 -0.83
N ARG A 231 21.59 -17.89 -0.28
CA ARG A 231 22.56 -18.86 -0.82
C ARG A 231 22.24 -19.24 -2.26
N SER A 232 20.97 -19.45 -2.58
CA SER A 232 20.54 -19.91 -3.91
C SER A 232 20.76 -18.89 -5.02
N LEU A 233 20.91 -17.61 -4.67
CA LEU A 233 21.27 -16.52 -5.58
C LEU A 233 22.78 -16.24 -5.61
N GLY A 234 23.59 -17.06 -4.91
CA GLY A 234 25.04 -16.88 -4.84
C GLY A 234 25.46 -15.65 -4.05
N ILE A 235 24.62 -15.15 -3.14
CA ILE A 235 24.93 -14.02 -2.26
C ILE A 235 25.35 -14.55 -0.88
N GLN A 236 26.40 -13.97 -0.30
CA GLN A 236 26.97 -14.44 0.96
C GLN A 236 26.34 -13.76 2.19
N TYR A 237 25.83 -12.53 2.04
CA TYR A 237 25.40 -11.74 3.19
C TYR A 237 23.91 -11.43 3.14
N ILE A 238 23.25 -11.51 4.29
CA ILE A 238 21.87 -11.02 4.48
C ILE A 238 21.79 -10.13 5.73
N TRP A 239 21.01 -9.07 5.63
CA TRP A 239 20.68 -8.19 6.74
C TRP A 239 19.25 -8.47 7.23
N ILE A 240 19.11 -8.69 8.54
CA ILE A 240 17.85 -8.92 9.23
C ILE A 240 17.82 -8.01 10.45
N ASP A 241 16.85 -7.10 10.54
CA ASP A 241 16.79 -6.02 11.54
C ASP A 241 16.95 -6.53 12.99
N SER A 242 16.23 -7.58 13.35
CA SER A 242 16.24 -8.20 14.68
C SER A 242 17.62 -8.77 15.06
N LEU A 243 18.42 -9.20 14.09
CA LEU A 243 19.74 -9.80 14.31
C LEU A 243 20.90 -8.83 14.08
N CYS A 244 20.74 -7.84 13.20
CA CYS A 244 21.81 -6.91 12.83
C CYS A 244 21.80 -5.61 13.67
N ILE A 245 20.74 -5.37 14.45
CA ILE A 245 20.62 -4.26 15.40
C ILE A 245 20.57 -4.82 16.82
N ILE A 246 21.28 -4.19 17.76
CA ILE A 246 21.28 -4.55 19.18
C ILE A 246 20.00 -3.99 19.82
N GLN A 247 19.01 -4.85 20.04
CA GLN A 247 17.62 -4.45 20.32
C GLN A 247 17.39 -3.81 21.69
N ASP A 248 18.27 -4.09 22.66
CA ASP A 248 18.26 -3.51 24.01
C ASP A 248 19.13 -2.24 24.12
N SER A 249 19.78 -1.81 23.03
CA SER A 249 20.64 -0.62 22.99
C SER A 249 19.98 0.52 22.22
N LYS A 250 19.46 1.52 22.95
CA LYS A 250 18.89 2.75 22.35
C LYS A 250 19.90 3.44 21.41
N LYS A 251 21.17 3.48 21.81
CA LYS A 251 22.25 4.12 21.02
C LYS A 251 22.48 3.39 19.69
N ASP A 252 22.50 2.06 19.72
CA ASP A 252 22.70 1.26 18.51
C ASP A 252 21.48 1.37 17.58
N TRP A 253 20.27 1.30 18.15
CA TRP A 253 19.03 1.51 17.41
C TRP A 253 18.97 2.89 16.73
N GLU A 254 19.37 3.98 17.41
CA GLU A 254 19.40 5.31 16.80
C GLU A 254 20.42 5.40 15.64
N LEU A 255 21.56 4.72 15.74
CA LEU A 255 22.56 4.71 14.68
C LEU A 255 22.14 3.88 13.47
N GLU A 256 21.45 2.76 13.69
CA GLU A 256 21.04 1.86 12.61
C GLU A 256 19.71 2.28 11.97
N SER A 257 18.75 2.82 12.74
CA SER A 257 17.47 3.31 12.19
C SER A 257 17.65 4.42 11.16
N VAL A 258 18.56 5.37 11.40
CA VAL A 258 18.95 6.43 10.44
C VAL A 258 19.48 5.84 9.12
N LYS A 259 20.13 4.67 9.18
CA LYS A 259 20.72 4.01 8.01
C LYS A 259 19.74 3.06 7.31
N MET A 260 18.64 2.65 7.94
CA MET A 260 17.73 1.62 7.40
C MET A 260 17.32 1.91 5.96
N GLY A 261 16.97 3.17 5.64
CA GLY A 261 16.62 3.53 4.28
C GLY A 261 17.74 3.23 3.27
N THR A 262 18.98 3.57 3.62
CA THR A 262 20.17 3.25 2.80
C THR A 262 20.45 1.74 2.77
N ILE A 263 20.24 1.02 3.87
CA ILE A 263 20.44 -0.43 3.93
C ILE A 263 19.51 -1.15 2.93
N TYR A 264 18.24 -0.76 2.84
CA TYR A 264 17.33 -1.33 1.83
C TYR A 264 17.63 -0.80 0.42
N ALA A 265 17.99 0.47 0.28
CA ALA A 265 18.32 1.06 -1.03
C ALA A 265 19.57 0.45 -1.69
N SER A 266 20.54 0.02 -0.87
CA SER A 266 21.81 -0.58 -1.29
C SER A 266 21.77 -2.11 -1.30
N SER A 267 20.66 -2.75 -0.90
CA SER A 267 20.56 -4.21 -1.00
C SER A 267 20.48 -4.66 -2.45
N TYR A 268 21.08 -5.80 -2.74
CA TYR A 268 20.98 -6.45 -4.04
C TYR A 268 19.53 -6.84 -4.35
N LEU A 269 18.87 -7.41 -3.33
CA LEU A 269 17.47 -7.83 -3.37
C LEU A 269 16.90 -7.89 -1.96
N THR A 270 15.65 -7.46 -1.80
CA THR A 270 14.88 -7.61 -0.56
C THR A 270 13.91 -8.80 -0.64
N ILE A 271 14.04 -9.74 0.28
CA ILE A 271 13.09 -10.84 0.46
C ILE A 271 11.94 -10.31 1.31
N ALA A 272 10.70 -10.39 0.81
CA ALA A 272 9.51 -10.04 1.56
C ALA A 272 8.73 -11.31 1.93
N ALA A 273 8.67 -11.62 3.22
CA ALA A 273 7.86 -12.75 3.74
C ALA A 273 6.38 -12.33 3.86
N SER A 274 5.76 -11.92 2.75
CA SER A 274 4.44 -11.24 2.73
C SER A 274 3.30 -12.05 3.33
N ALA A 275 3.32 -13.37 3.16
CA ALA A 275 2.32 -14.30 3.71
C ALA A 275 2.48 -14.55 5.22
N SER A 276 3.66 -14.28 5.78
CA SER A 276 4.03 -14.68 7.13
C SER A 276 3.63 -13.65 8.17
N LYS A 277 2.89 -14.12 9.18
CA LYS A 277 2.41 -13.27 10.30
C LYS A 277 3.49 -12.97 11.33
N ASP A 278 4.51 -13.82 11.38
CA ASP A 278 5.65 -13.73 12.27
C ASP A 278 6.85 -14.51 11.67
N SER A 279 7.93 -14.66 12.44
CA SER A 279 9.14 -15.40 12.04
C SER A 279 8.91 -16.90 11.81
N THR A 280 7.77 -17.47 12.24
CA THR A 280 7.49 -18.91 12.17
C THR A 280 6.76 -19.34 10.89
N GLY A 281 6.28 -18.38 10.09
CA GLY A 281 5.49 -18.69 8.89
C GLY A 281 6.29 -19.21 7.69
N GLY A 282 7.53 -18.74 7.49
CA GLY A 282 8.37 -19.11 6.35
C GLY A 282 8.14 -18.29 5.09
N CYS A 283 9.01 -18.48 4.10
CA CYS A 283 8.81 -18.06 2.72
C CYS A 283 8.32 -19.23 1.85
N PHE A 284 8.63 -20.47 2.25
CA PHE A 284 8.29 -21.69 1.51
C PHE A 284 6.98 -22.34 1.98
N THR A 285 6.02 -21.52 2.42
CA THR A 285 4.71 -21.99 2.91
C THR A 285 3.99 -22.80 1.83
N PRO A 286 3.46 -24.00 2.15
CA PRO A 286 2.69 -24.79 1.20
C PRO A 286 1.47 -24.01 0.68
N ARG A 287 1.25 -24.05 -0.63
CA ARG A 287 0.10 -23.43 -1.30
C ARG A 287 -0.95 -24.48 -1.62
N ASP A 288 -2.22 -24.14 -1.43
CA ASP A 288 -3.32 -25.04 -1.76
C ASP A 288 -3.59 -25.03 -3.28
N THR A 289 -3.11 -26.05 -3.98
CA THR A 289 -3.37 -26.26 -5.42
C THR A 289 -4.54 -27.23 -5.66
N SER A 290 -5.23 -27.69 -4.62
CA SER A 290 -6.28 -28.72 -4.74
C SER A 290 -7.54 -28.25 -5.48
N ASN A 291 -7.66 -26.94 -5.70
CA ASN A 291 -8.83 -26.31 -6.33
C ASN A 291 -8.65 -26.04 -7.84
N HIS A 292 -7.64 -26.62 -8.49
CA HIS A 292 -7.42 -26.45 -9.92
C HIS A 292 -8.22 -27.50 -10.71
N VAL A 293 -9.05 -27.04 -11.65
CA VAL A 293 -9.98 -27.91 -12.38
C VAL A 293 -9.61 -27.98 -13.85
N ARG A 294 -9.43 -29.20 -14.37
CA ARG A 294 -9.09 -29.43 -15.78
C ARG A 294 -10.30 -29.23 -16.69
N VAL A 295 -10.16 -28.42 -17.74
CA VAL A 295 -11.15 -28.17 -18.80
C VAL A 295 -10.49 -28.25 -20.19
N LYS A 296 -11.28 -28.07 -21.26
CA LYS A 296 -10.83 -28.15 -22.65
C LYS A 296 -10.59 -26.73 -23.21
N CYS A 297 -9.59 -26.60 -24.06
CA CYS A 297 -9.38 -25.43 -24.91
C CYS A 297 -9.01 -25.89 -26.31
N THR A 298 -9.76 -25.48 -27.33
CA THR A 298 -9.47 -25.80 -28.73
C THR A 298 -8.68 -24.68 -29.39
N VAL A 299 -7.40 -24.94 -29.68
CA VAL A 299 -6.53 -24.01 -30.41
C VAL A 299 -6.75 -24.22 -31.91
N ARG A 300 -7.03 -23.14 -32.63
CA ARG A 300 -7.22 -23.13 -34.08
C ARG A 300 -6.01 -22.44 -34.72
N SER A 301 -5.18 -23.18 -35.47
CA SER A 301 -4.00 -22.63 -36.14
C SER A 301 -3.88 -23.13 -37.57
N LYS A 302 -3.83 -22.21 -38.54
CA LYS A 302 -3.56 -22.45 -39.97
C LYS A 302 -4.24 -23.70 -40.57
N GLY A 303 -5.51 -23.91 -40.25
CA GLY A 303 -6.33 -25.01 -40.79
C GLY A 303 -6.35 -26.30 -39.99
N ASP A 304 -5.56 -26.40 -38.91
CA ASP A 304 -5.61 -27.49 -37.93
C ASP A 304 -6.27 -27.02 -36.62
N SER A 305 -6.99 -27.95 -35.97
CA SER A 305 -7.65 -27.74 -34.69
C SER A 305 -7.15 -28.79 -33.70
N GLN A 306 -6.59 -28.32 -32.58
CA GLN A 306 -6.11 -29.19 -31.52
C GLN A 306 -6.76 -28.81 -30.19
N THR A 307 -7.49 -29.76 -29.60
CA THR A 307 -8.00 -29.62 -28.25
C THR A 307 -6.91 -30.01 -27.26
N VAL A 308 -6.56 -29.07 -26.38
CA VAL A 308 -5.55 -29.25 -25.34
C VAL A 308 -6.20 -29.11 -23.95
N PRO A 309 -5.72 -29.87 -22.95
CA PRO A 309 -6.17 -29.72 -21.59
C PRO A 309 -5.55 -28.47 -20.95
N ILE A 310 -6.39 -27.71 -20.25
CA ILE A 310 -5.97 -26.55 -19.48
C ILE A 310 -6.58 -26.62 -18.07
N PHE A 311 -5.95 -25.96 -17.11
CA PHE A 311 -6.45 -25.87 -15.75
C PHE A 311 -7.08 -24.50 -15.51
N VAL A 312 -8.23 -24.48 -14.84
CA VAL A 312 -8.89 -23.28 -14.33
C VAL A 312 -8.68 -23.23 -12.82
N ARG A 313 -8.28 -22.07 -12.31
CA ARG A 313 -8.15 -21.80 -10.87
C ARG A 313 -8.74 -20.43 -10.54
N LEU A 314 -9.03 -20.20 -9.27
CA LEU A 314 -9.32 -18.84 -8.80
C LEU A 314 -8.14 -17.92 -9.12
N ARG A 315 -8.41 -16.71 -9.60
CA ARG A 315 -7.37 -15.72 -9.90
C ARG A 315 -6.45 -15.55 -8.67
N PRO A 316 -5.12 -15.77 -8.84
CA PRO A 316 -4.15 -15.45 -7.81
C PRO A 316 -4.11 -13.95 -7.48
N ARG A 317 -3.74 -13.61 -6.26
CA ARG A 317 -3.52 -12.25 -5.80
C ARG A 317 -2.30 -11.65 -6.47
N ASP A 318 -2.38 -10.37 -6.77
CA ASP A 318 -1.35 -9.58 -7.43
C ASP A 318 -0.97 -8.36 -6.59
N PHE A 319 -0.26 -7.41 -7.19
CA PHE A 319 0.15 -6.16 -6.55
C PHE A 319 -1.01 -5.36 -5.95
N SER A 320 -2.22 -5.42 -6.53
CA SER A 320 -3.39 -4.73 -5.97
C SER A 320 -3.83 -5.28 -4.60
N HIS A 321 -3.45 -6.53 -4.30
CA HIS A 321 -3.77 -7.21 -3.06
C HIS A 321 -2.62 -7.15 -2.04
N LEU A 322 -1.41 -6.74 -2.43
CA LEU A 322 -0.28 -6.62 -1.52
C LEU A 322 -0.56 -5.73 -0.29
N PRO A 323 -1.27 -4.59 -0.38
CA PRO A 323 -1.64 -3.80 0.79
C PRO A 323 -2.47 -4.57 1.83
N LEU A 324 -3.15 -5.64 1.42
CA LEU A 324 -3.94 -6.52 2.30
C LEU A 324 -3.10 -7.64 2.94
N SER A 325 -1.85 -7.82 2.51
CA SER A 325 -0.95 -8.83 3.05
C SER A 325 -0.54 -8.50 4.50
N THR A 326 -0.11 -9.52 5.25
CA THR A 326 0.22 -9.32 6.67
C THR A 326 1.39 -8.36 6.84
N LEU A 327 2.40 -8.47 5.96
CA LEU A 327 3.59 -7.65 5.99
C LEU A 327 3.30 -6.17 5.70
N HIS A 328 2.52 -5.88 4.65
CA HIS A 328 2.29 -4.50 4.19
C HIS A 328 1.38 -3.69 5.12
N ASN A 329 0.74 -4.33 6.10
CA ASN A 329 0.07 -3.64 7.20
C ASN A 329 1.06 -2.99 8.18
N ARG A 330 2.38 -3.20 8.07
CA ARG A 330 3.38 -2.56 8.94
C ARG A 330 3.88 -1.24 8.33
N ALA A 331 4.01 -0.22 9.18
CA ALA A 331 4.50 1.11 8.81
C ALA A 331 5.91 1.06 8.18
N TRP A 332 6.87 0.40 8.83
CA TRP A 332 8.27 0.29 8.38
C TRP A 332 8.41 -0.32 6.98
N VAL A 333 7.52 -1.25 6.61
CA VAL A 333 7.53 -1.92 5.30
C VAL A 333 7.36 -0.94 4.13
N THR A 334 6.78 0.24 4.36
CA THR A 334 6.71 1.29 3.32
C THR A 334 8.10 1.67 2.81
N GLN A 335 9.03 2.00 3.69
CA GLN A 335 10.38 2.37 3.23
C GLN A 335 11.17 1.15 2.76
N GLU A 336 10.98 -0.02 3.38
CA GLU A 336 11.68 -1.25 3.01
C GLU A 336 11.35 -1.60 1.56
N ARG A 337 10.08 -1.52 1.18
CA ARG A 337 9.63 -1.77 -0.18
C ARG A 337 10.07 -0.68 -1.15
N LEU A 338 9.74 0.58 -0.87
CA LEU A 338 9.92 1.67 -1.83
C LEU A 338 11.40 1.99 -2.11
N LEU A 339 12.28 1.84 -1.13
CA LEU A 339 13.71 2.12 -1.34
C LEU A 339 14.46 0.97 -2.00
N SER A 340 13.97 -0.27 -1.88
CA SER A 340 14.61 -1.44 -2.46
C SER A 340 14.74 -1.34 -3.98
N SER A 341 15.90 -1.73 -4.51
CA SER A 341 16.12 -1.82 -5.96
C SER A 341 15.31 -2.96 -6.60
N ARG A 342 15.17 -4.06 -5.85
CA ARG A 342 14.46 -5.29 -6.20
C ARG A 342 13.78 -5.84 -4.94
N MET A 343 12.55 -6.34 -5.07
CA MET A 343 11.83 -7.01 -4.00
C MET A 343 11.11 -8.25 -4.55
N ILE A 344 11.26 -9.38 -3.86
CA ILE A 344 10.50 -10.60 -4.12
C ILE A 344 9.51 -10.83 -2.97
N HIS A 345 8.23 -10.83 -3.29
CA HIS A 345 7.17 -11.14 -2.34
C HIS A 345 6.84 -12.63 -2.38
N TYR A 346 7.11 -13.30 -1.27
CA TYR A 346 6.57 -14.62 -0.97
C TYR A 346 5.17 -14.46 -0.38
N ASP A 347 4.19 -14.31 -1.27
CA ASP A 347 2.79 -14.10 -0.90
C ASP A 347 2.02 -15.44 -0.82
N THR A 348 0.78 -15.42 -0.31
CA THR A 348 0.07 -16.66 0.10
C THR A 348 -0.20 -17.63 -1.04
N ASP A 349 -0.28 -17.13 -2.26
CA ASP A 349 -0.75 -17.87 -3.42
C ASP A 349 0.18 -17.76 -4.63
N GLN A 350 1.07 -16.77 -4.70
CA GLN A 350 2.10 -16.69 -5.73
C GLN A 350 3.31 -15.84 -5.33
N LEU A 351 4.40 -15.94 -6.10
CA LEU A 351 5.52 -15.00 -6.04
C LEU A 351 5.19 -13.74 -6.85
N LEU A 352 5.50 -12.58 -6.29
CA LEU A 352 5.43 -11.30 -7.00
C LEU A 352 6.80 -10.64 -6.97
N TRP A 353 7.35 -10.36 -8.14
CA TRP A 353 8.62 -9.68 -8.31
C TRP A 353 8.39 -8.22 -8.69
N GLU A 354 9.02 -7.31 -7.99
CA GLU A 354 9.11 -5.93 -8.41
C GLU A 354 10.55 -5.43 -8.38
N CYS A 355 10.87 -4.59 -9.36
CA CYS A 355 12.11 -3.82 -9.42
C CYS A 355 11.76 -2.43 -9.96
N ARG A 356 12.77 -1.58 -10.15
CA ARG A 356 12.54 -0.20 -10.60
C ARG A 356 11.97 -0.06 -12.01
N GLU A 357 12.05 -1.11 -12.83
CA GLU A 357 11.63 -1.07 -14.24
C GLU A 357 10.53 -2.07 -14.61
N ALA A 358 10.26 -3.07 -13.75
CA ALA A 358 9.30 -4.12 -14.08
C ALA A 358 8.64 -4.73 -12.84
N ARG A 359 7.40 -5.16 -13.02
CA ARG A 359 6.65 -6.03 -12.12
C ARG A 359 6.30 -7.32 -12.83
N LEU A 360 6.51 -8.46 -12.18
CA LEU A 360 6.24 -9.79 -12.72
C LEU A 360 5.51 -10.63 -11.68
N ALA A 361 4.59 -11.47 -12.14
CA ALA A 361 3.87 -12.42 -11.30
C ALA A 361 4.26 -13.86 -11.65
N GLU A 362 4.24 -14.76 -10.66
CA GLU A 362 4.55 -16.19 -10.87
C GLU A 362 3.56 -16.85 -11.83
N ASP A 363 2.34 -16.35 -11.98
CA ASP A 363 1.40 -16.84 -12.97
C ASP A 363 1.66 -16.33 -14.40
N GLY A 364 2.62 -15.43 -14.60
CA GLY A 364 3.03 -14.93 -15.91
C GLY A 364 2.02 -13.99 -16.57
N VAL A 365 0.95 -13.60 -15.86
CA VAL A 365 -0.01 -12.61 -16.37
C VAL A 365 0.62 -11.21 -16.29
N PRO A 366 0.59 -10.42 -17.39
CA PRO A 366 1.09 -9.04 -17.37
C PRO A 366 0.39 -8.19 -16.32
N VAL A 367 1.19 -7.46 -15.54
CA VAL A 367 0.69 -6.66 -14.39
C VAL A 367 0.00 -5.36 -14.85
N ASP A 368 0.32 -4.90 -16.06
CA ASP A 368 -0.24 -3.71 -16.73
C ASP A 368 -1.58 -3.97 -17.44
N ALA A 369 -1.99 -5.24 -17.58
CA ALA A 369 -3.29 -5.65 -18.12
C ALA A 369 -4.50 -5.10 -17.33
N PHE A 370 -4.25 -4.40 -16.21
CA PHE A 370 -5.25 -3.95 -15.23
C PHE A 370 -5.53 -2.44 -15.28
N THR A 371 -5.17 -1.77 -16.38
CA THR A 371 -5.25 -0.31 -16.62
C THR A 371 -6.62 0.36 -16.30
N VAL A 372 -7.67 -0.42 -16.04
CA VAL A 372 -8.99 0.07 -15.60
C VAL A 372 -9.05 0.40 -14.09
N GLN A 373 -8.05 -0.02 -13.31
CA GLN A 373 -7.91 0.38 -11.90
C GLN A 373 -6.54 1.02 -11.71
N LYS A 374 -6.43 2.31 -12.07
CA LYS A 374 -5.36 3.18 -11.55
C LYS A 374 -5.41 3.12 -10.02
N LEU A 375 -4.64 2.23 -9.41
CA LEU A 375 -4.35 2.30 -7.98
C LEU A 375 -3.35 3.44 -7.84
N VAL A 376 -3.94 4.60 -7.54
CA VAL A 376 -3.42 5.98 -7.64
C VAL A 376 -2.03 6.20 -7.02
N TRP A 377 -1.58 5.29 -6.15
CA TRP A 377 -0.36 5.45 -5.36
C TRP A 377 0.69 4.36 -5.61
N ASP A 378 0.30 3.09 -5.76
CA ASP A 378 1.24 1.97 -5.85
C ASP A 378 1.89 1.84 -7.24
N GLU A 379 1.15 2.13 -8.32
CA GLU A 379 1.70 2.08 -9.69
C GLU A 379 2.57 3.30 -10.03
N ARG A 380 2.34 4.45 -9.38
CA ARG A 380 3.16 5.66 -9.57
C ARG A 380 4.46 5.65 -8.76
N LEU A 381 4.46 4.95 -7.63
CA LEU A 381 5.62 4.85 -6.74
C LEU A 381 6.58 3.70 -7.07
N HIS A 382 6.51 3.13 -8.26
CA HIS A 382 7.76 2.83 -8.96
C HIS A 382 8.39 4.12 -9.51
N MET A 383 8.59 5.06 -8.58
CA MET A 383 9.88 5.65 -8.28
C MET A 383 10.82 5.50 -9.47
N SER A 384 10.77 6.52 -10.32
CA SER A 384 11.93 7.01 -11.07
C SER A 384 13.10 7.34 -10.12
N TYR A 385 13.22 6.75 -8.93
CA TYR A 385 13.87 7.28 -7.75
C TYR A 385 14.76 6.21 -7.12
N PRO A 386 16.03 6.49 -6.77
CA PRO A 386 16.67 7.81 -6.64
C PRO A 386 17.12 8.50 -7.95
N PHE A 387 16.74 7.98 -9.12
CA PHE A 387 17.31 8.38 -10.43
C PHE A 387 16.53 9.48 -11.18
N ALA A 388 15.60 10.18 -10.53
CA ALA A 388 14.74 11.20 -11.15
C ALA A 388 15.45 12.56 -11.13
N GLN A 389 16.77 12.57 -11.31
CA GLN A 389 17.48 13.81 -11.53
C GLN A 389 16.97 14.43 -12.84
N GLY A 390 16.16 15.48 -12.71
CA GLY A 390 15.76 16.35 -13.81
C GLY A 390 14.52 15.94 -14.64
N ARG A 391 13.67 15.01 -14.20
CA ARG A 391 12.48 14.59 -14.99
C ARG A 391 11.10 15.00 -14.43
N LEU A 392 10.95 15.23 -13.12
CA LEU A 392 9.67 15.62 -12.54
C LEU A 392 9.67 17.11 -12.18
N SER A 393 8.55 17.78 -12.44
CA SER A 393 8.32 19.11 -11.89
C SER A 393 8.22 19.00 -10.36
N THR A 394 8.79 19.94 -9.61
CA THR A 394 8.74 19.98 -8.14
C THR A 394 7.31 19.82 -7.60
N SER A 395 6.30 20.25 -8.36
CA SER A 395 4.88 20.18 -8.03
C SER A 395 4.28 18.78 -8.11
N GLU A 396 4.68 17.90 -9.04
CA GLU A 396 4.11 16.54 -9.15
C GLU A 396 4.58 15.63 -8.00
N PHE A 397 5.81 15.87 -7.53
CA PHE A 397 6.47 15.07 -6.51
C PHE A 397 5.84 15.18 -5.10
N VAL A 398 5.43 16.38 -4.69
CA VAL A 398 4.84 16.59 -3.35
C VAL A 398 3.53 15.82 -3.20
N TRP A 399 2.82 15.63 -4.31
CA TRP A 399 1.59 14.87 -4.29
C TRP A 399 1.81 13.38 -4.13
N ASP A 400 2.84 12.82 -4.76
CA ASP A 400 3.22 11.41 -4.55
C ASP A 400 3.54 11.15 -3.07
N TRP A 401 4.19 12.10 -2.39
CA TRP A 401 4.42 12.03 -0.94
C TRP A 401 3.09 12.02 -0.16
N TYR A 402 2.14 12.87 -0.50
CA TYR A 402 0.86 12.97 0.22
C TYR A 402 -0.07 11.77 -0.04
N ASP A 403 -0.09 11.24 -1.25
CA ASP A 403 -0.77 9.99 -1.57
C ASP A 403 -0.13 8.83 -0.77
N MET A 404 1.19 8.78 -0.70
CA MET A 404 1.93 7.82 0.13
C MET A 404 1.63 7.98 1.62
N VAL A 405 1.62 9.20 2.16
CA VAL A 405 1.30 9.48 3.58
C VAL A 405 -0.08 8.97 3.93
N SER A 406 -1.08 9.18 3.06
CA SER A 406 -2.44 8.67 3.27
C SER A 406 -2.41 7.14 3.40
N ALA A 407 -1.77 6.45 2.45
CA ALA A 407 -1.64 4.99 2.47
C ALA A 407 -0.76 4.45 3.62
N TYR A 408 0.23 5.22 4.07
CA TYR A 408 1.11 4.87 5.19
C TYR A 408 0.40 5.01 6.54
N SER A 409 -0.39 6.07 6.72
CA SER A 409 -0.97 6.42 8.01
C SER A 409 -1.99 5.40 8.54
N SER A 410 -2.60 4.63 7.65
CA SER A 410 -3.50 3.50 7.98
C SER A 410 -2.76 2.24 8.45
N ARG A 411 -1.43 2.18 8.32
CA ARG A 411 -0.64 1.00 8.67
C ARG A 411 -0.37 0.92 10.18
N GLY A 412 -0.30 -0.31 10.67
CA GLY A 412 0.04 -0.63 12.05
C GLY A 412 1.48 -0.28 12.40
N ILE A 413 1.65 0.35 13.56
CA ILE A 413 2.94 0.67 14.15
C ILE A 413 2.99 0.16 15.59
N THR A 414 3.99 -0.67 15.92
CA THR A 414 4.12 -1.26 17.26
C THR A 414 4.53 -0.24 18.30
N LYS A 415 5.46 0.65 17.93
CA LYS A 415 5.94 1.73 18.78
C LYS A 415 5.44 3.04 18.21
N SER A 416 4.59 3.71 18.96
CA SER A 416 3.90 4.92 18.53
C SER A 416 4.87 5.99 18.01
N TYR A 417 6.04 6.13 18.65
CA TYR A 417 7.07 7.12 18.30
C TYR A 417 7.81 6.85 16.97
N ASP A 418 7.66 5.66 16.37
CA ASP A 418 8.31 5.31 15.09
C ASP A 418 7.62 5.92 13.86
N LYS A 419 6.50 6.66 14.03
CA LYS A 419 5.65 7.09 12.90
C LYS A 419 6.36 8.00 11.89
N LEU A 420 7.29 8.84 12.33
CA LEU A 420 8.16 9.61 11.43
C LEU A 420 9.46 8.85 11.08
N PRO A 421 10.17 8.23 12.04
CA PRO A 421 11.33 7.38 11.75
C PRO A 421 11.12 6.35 10.63
N ALA A 422 9.96 5.69 10.56
CA ALA A 422 9.66 4.69 9.54
C ALA A 422 9.52 5.24 8.10
N LEU A 423 9.48 6.57 7.93
CA LEU A 423 9.52 7.25 6.63
C LEU A 423 10.78 8.11 6.44
N SER A 424 11.63 8.22 7.45
CA SER A 424 12.77 9.13 7.46
C SER A 424 13.76 8.86 6.31
N GLY A 425 13.98 7.59 5.97
CA GLY A 425 14.78 7.18 4.83
C GLY A 425 14.21 7.75 3.52
N LEU A 426 12.91 7.55 3.28
CA LEU A 426 12.23 8.11 2.10
C LEU A 426 12.31 9.64 2.08
N ALA A 427 12.00 10.30 3.20
CA ALA A 427 12.09 11.74 3.34
C ALA A 427 13.50 12.28 3.03
N LYS A 428 14.55 11.61 3.54
CA LYS A 428 15.94 12.00 3.31
C LYS A 428 16.28 11.97 1.83
N VAL A 429 16.06 10.82 1.18
CA VAL A 429 16.40 10.71 -0.22
C VAL A 429 15.60 11.81 -0.94
N MET A 430 14.28 11.87 -0.73
CA MET A 430 13.40 12.85 -1.38
C MET A 430 13.85 14.32 -1.26
N GLU A 431 14.31 14.74 -0.08
CA GLU A 431 14.94 16.04 0.14
C GLU A 431 16.20 16.22 -0.73
N GLU A 432 17.09 15.23 -0.79
CA GLU A 432 18.32 15.25 -1.61
C GLU A 432 18.04 15.43 -3.11
N CYS A 433 16.95 14.86 -3.62
CA CYS A 433 16.63 14.99 -5.05
C CYS A 433 15.82 16.21 -5.43
N THR A 434 15.02 16.74 -4.51
CA THR A 434 14.10 17.86 -4.80
C THR A 434 14.58 19.19 -4.26
N GLY A 435 15.56 19.17 -3.35
CA GLY A 435 16.02 20.32 -2.59
C GLY A 435 14.96 20.88 -1.63
N GLN A 436 13.85 20.15 -1.39
CA GLN A 436 12.76 20.59 -0.54
C GLN A 436 13.05 20.30 0.92
N GLU A 437 12.88 21.30 1.78
CA GLU A 437 13.10 21.16 3.22
C GLU A 437 11.96 20.38 3.88
N TYR A 438 12.31 19.26 4.52
CA TYR A 438 11.38 18.42 5.27
C TYR A 438 11.08 19.00 6.67
N VAL A 439 9.81 19.07 7.03
CA VAL A 439 9.36 19.56 8.34
C VAL A 439 8.22 18.69 8.90
N ALA A 440 8.52 17.86 9.90
CA ALA A 440 7.57 17.02 10.63
C ALA A 440 6.55 16.25 9.75
N GLY A 441 7.02 15.57 8.69
CA GLY A 441 6.15 14.81 7.78
C GLY A 441 5.59 15.60 6.60
N LEU A 442 5.93 16.89 6.48
CA LEU A 442 5.47 17.80 5.43
C LEU A 442 6.66 18.47 4.71
N TRP A 443 6.39 19.14 3.60
CA TRP A 443 7.39 19.88 2.81
C TRP A 443 7.17 21.39 2.93
N LYS A 444 8.21 22.14 3.30
CA LYS A 444 8.11 23.58 3.61
C LYS A 444 7.53 24.42 2.47
N SER A 445 7.90 24.14 1.22
CA SER A 445 7.41 24.87 0.04
C SER A 445 5.94 24.66 -0.29
N HIS A 446 5.34 23.57 0.21
CA HIS A 446 3.95 23.20 -0.04
C HIS A 446 3.19 23.01 1.28
N LEU A 447 3.66 23.66 2.35
CA LEU A 447 3.14 23.46 3.69
C LEU A 447 1.68 23.89 3.78
N ALA A 448 1.26 24.94 3.07
CA ALA A 448 -0.14 25.35 2.99
C ALA A 448 -1.08 24.20 2.58
N TYR A 449 -0.66 23.38 1.61
CA TYR A 449 -1.43 22.19 1.19
C TYR A 449 -1.26 21.03 2.17
N GLY A 450 -0.03 20.81 2.64
CA GLY A 450 0.28 19.75 3.61
C GLY A 450 -0.50 19.88 4.92
N LEU A 451 -0.79 21.11 5.34
CA LEU A 451 -1.60 21.41 6.52
C LEU A 451 -3.07 20.99 6.36
N LEU A 452 -3.55 20.70 5.17
CA LEU A 452 -4.98 20.38 4.95
C LEU A 452 -5.31 18.89 5.13
N TRP A 453 -4.41 18.12 5.72
CA TRP A 453 -4.71 16.74 6.12
C TRP A 453 -5.94 16.70 7.02
N ARG A 454 -6.68 15.59 7.00
CA ARG A 454 -7.86 15.36 7.87
C ARG A 454 -7.99 13.89 8.18
N ARG A 455 -8.78 13.53 9.19
CA ARG A 455 -9.04 12.12 9.52
C ARG A 455 -9.82 11.38 8.41
N SER A 456 -9.48 10.11 8.19
CA SER A 456 -10.24 9.16 7.36
C SER A 456 -11.34 8.44 8.17
N GLU A 457 -11.00 8.08 9.41
CA GLU A 457 -11.85 7.35 10.34
C GLU A 457 -12.68 8.27 11.24
N ARG A 458 -13.52 7.67 12.10
CA ARG A 458 -14.38 8.43 13.02
C ARG A 458 -13.60 9.39 13.92
N TRP A 459 -12.42 9.00 14.41
CA TRP A 459 -11.58 9.80 15.30
C TRP A 459 -10.11 9.39 15.16
N LEU A 460 -9.19 10.34 15.29
CA LEU A 460 -7.79 10.04 15.58
C LEU A 460 -7.58 9.97 17.09
N HIS A 461 -6.60 9.19 17.53
CA HIS A 461 -6.30 9.01 18.94
C HIS A 461 -5.04 9.74 19.34
N GLU A 462 -4.98 10.18 20.60
CA GLU A 462 -3.72 10.66 21.14
C GLU A 462 -2.70 9.51 21.21
N PRO A 463 -1.43 9.78 20.88
CA PRO A 463 -0.34 8.84 21.11
C PRO A 463 -0.31 8.38 22.58
N SER A 464 -0.24 7.06 22.81
CA SER A 464 -0.20 6.48 24.17
C SER A 464 0.96 6.96 25.04
N ASN A 465 2.04 7.43 24.41
CA ASN A 465 3.26 7.90 25.08
C ASN A 465 3.35 9.44 25.18
N GLY A 466 2.27 10.18 24.86
CA GLY A 466 2.28 11.65 24.83
C GLY A 466 2.88 12.22 23.55
N TYR A 467 3.49 13.40 23.61
CA TYR A 467 3.93 14.17 22.43
C TYR A 467 4.78 13.34 21.44
N ARG A 468 4.46 13.47 20.13
CA ARG A 468 5.20 12.82 19.03
C ARG A 468 5.66 13.80 17.96
N ALA A 469 4.79 14.75 17.60
CA ALA A 469 5.02 15.77 16.61
C ALA A 469 4.13 16.99 16.92
N PRO A 470 4.44 18.18 16.36
CA PRO A 470 3.64 19.39 16.52
C PRO A 470 2.19 19.19 16.05
N SER A 471 1.22 19.91 16.62
CA SER A 471 -0.21 19.66 16.31
C SER A 471 -0.56 19.84 14.83
N TRP A 472 0.21 20.63 14.09
CA TRP A 472 0.03 20.85 12.65
C TRP A 472 0.54 19.70 11.77
N SER A 473 1.34 18.77 12.32
CA SER A 473 1.79 17.56 11.63
C SER A 473 0.72 16.46 11.68
N TRP A 474 0.52 15.77 10.56
CA TRP A 474 -0.36 14.58 10.50
C TRP A 474 0.14 13.44 11.39
N ALA A 475 1.42 13.43 11.75
CA ALA A 475 2.01 12.42 12.62
C ALA A 475 1.78 12.70 14.11
N SER A 476 1.16 13.83 14.48
CA SER A 476 0.88 14.19 15.88
C SER A 476 -0.11 13.24 16.56
N LEU A 477 -0.98 12.61 15.77
CA LEU A 477 -2.01 11.70 16.23
C LEU A 477 -1.86 10.29 15.65
N GLU A 478 -2.54 9.33 16.29
CA GLU A 478 -2.61 7.94 15.86
C GLU A 478 -3.86 7.66 15.02
N GLY A 479 -3.69 6.92 13.93
CA GLY A 479 -4.75 6.59 12.98
C GLY A 479 -4.53 7.13 11.56
N ASP A 480 -5.56 6.86 10.74
CA ASP A 480 -5.60 7.06 9.29
C ASP A 480 -5.98 8.51 8.92
N VAL A 481 -5.14 9.13 8.09
CA VAL A 481 -5.32 10.49 7.58
C VAL A 481 -5.52 10.48 6.07
N ILE A 482 -6.34 11.41 5.60
CA ILE A 482 -6.53 11.75 4.20
C ILE A 482 -5.77 13.04 3.95
N MET A 483 -4.82 13.01 3.01
CA MET A 483 -4.23 14.21 2.44
C MET A 483 -5.13 14.78 1.34
N PRO A 484 -5.10 16.09 1.05
CA PRO A 484 -5.87 16.68 -0.05
C PRO A 484 -5.51 16.05 -1.41
N GLU A 485 -6.53 15.64 -2.17
CA GLU A 485 -6.36 14.98 -3.47
C GLU A 485 -5.87 15.93 -4.55
N ILE A 486 -4.91 15.48 -5.37
CA ILE A 486 -4.36 16.20 -6.54
C ILE A 486 -5.45 16.77 -7.46
N ALA A 487 -6.49 15.98 -7.74
CA ALA A 487 -7.57 16.35 -8.65
C ALA A 487 -8.41 17.54 -8.15
N SER A 488 -8.42 17.78 -6.84
CA SER A 488 -9.06 18.96 -6.24
C SER A 488 -8.23 20.23 -6.38
N MET A 489 -6.98 20.13 -6.85
CA MET A 489 -5.98 21.20 -6.82
C MET A 489 -5.35 21.53 -8.19
N LEU A 490 -5.57 20.70 -9.22
CA LEU A 490 -4.94 20.88 -10.54
C LEU A 490 -5.64 21.93 -11.45
N PRO A 491 -4.92 22.51 -12.44
CA PRO A 491 -5.35 23.66 -13.25
C PRO A 491 -6.52 23.41 -14.21
N THR A 492 -7.08 22.20 -14.28
CA THR A 492 -8.29 21.89 -15.05
C THR A 492 -9.56 22.45 -14.36
N GLY A 493 -9.50 23.70 -13.89
CA GLY A 493 -10.62 24.46 -13.32
C GLY A 493 -10.63 24.65 -11.79
N ASN A 494 -9.69 24.06 -11.03
CA ASN A 494 -9.68 24.07 -9.56
C ASN A 494 -8.38 24.62 -8.93
N ALA A 495 -7.71 25.60 -9.56
CA ALA A 495 -6.50 26.19 -8.98
C ALA A 495 -6.78 26.78 -7.59
N MET A 496 -5.96 26.40 -6.60
CA MET A 496 -6.04 26.89 -5.23
C MET A 496 -4.85 27.81 -4.91
N GLU A 497 -5.16 29.02 -4.49
CA GLU A 497 -4.22 30.03 -4.02
C GLU A 497 -4.01 29.89 -2.50
N ALA A 498 -2.75 29.93 -2.05
CA ALA A 498 -2.42 29.97 -0.63
C ALA A 498 -2.76 31.33 -0.02
N MET A 499 -3.43 31.31 1.13
CA MET A 499 -3.91 32.50 1.85
C MET A 499 -3.15 32.74 3.16
N ILE A 500 -2.01 32.07 3.32
CA ILE A 500 -1.12 32.19 4.46
C ILE A 500 0.31 32.48 3.99
N ASP A 501 1.01 33.31 4.75
CA ASP A 501 2.45 33.54 4.56
C ASP A 501 3.21 32.85 5.69
N ILE A 502 4.03 31.88 5.33
CA ILE A 502 4.87 31.16 6.31
C ILE A 502 6.05 32.07 6.66
N ILE A 503 6.11 32.52 7.92
CA ILE A 503 7.17 33.40 8.42
C ILE A 503 8.37 32.55 8.88
N ASP A 504 8.10 31.49 9.64
CA ASP A 504 9.13 30.61 10.17
C ASP A 504 8.53 29.24 10.52
N VAL A 505 9.30 28.18 10.36
CA VAL A 505 8.92 26.83 10.76
C VAL A 505 10.16 26.11 11.24
N GLN A 506 10.09 25.55 12.44
CA GLN A 506 11.21 24.84 13.05
C GLN A 506 10.74 23.57 13.75
N THR A 507 11.60 22.57 13.71
CA THR A 507 11.42 21.31 14.42
C THR A 507 12.71 20.98 15.16
N THR A 508 12.60 20.44 16.37
CA THR A 508 13.73 19.99 17.17
C THR A 508 13.73 18.46 17.21
N PRO A 509 14.72 17.79 16.60
CA PRO A 509 14.81 16.34 16.64
C PRO A 509 15.06 15.82 18.05
N LEU A 510 14.45 14.69 18.41
CA LEU A 510 14.71 14.00 19.67
C LEU A 510 15.94 13.08 19.60
N GLY A 511 16.28 12.60 18.40
CA GLY A 511 17.39 11.68 18.15
C GLY A 511 18.32 12.19 17.05
N LEU A 512 19.16 11.29 16.51
CA LEU A 512 20.14 11.62 15.47
C LEU A 512 19.52 11.96 14.11
N ASP A 513 18.29 11.51 13.86
CA ASP A 513 17.59 11.74 12.60
C ASP A 513 16.75 13.02 12.64
N PRO A 514 17.07 14.06 11.86
CA PRO A 514 16.24 15.26 11.79
C PRO A 514 14.87 15.04 11.14
N ARG A 515 14.66 13.94 10.42
CA ARG A 515 13.38 13.53 9.83
C ARG A 515 12.60 12.56 10.70
N GLY A 516 13.20 12.12 11.82
CA GLY A 516 12.66 11.10 12.70
C GLY A 516 11.83 11.65 13.85
N MET A 517 12.10 11.17 15.06
CA MET A 517 11.38 11.58 16.26
C MET A 517 11.62 13.05 16.59
N LEU A 518 10.59 13.74 17.07
CA LEU A 518 10.65 15.16 17.41
C LEU A 518 10.48 15.37 18.91
N GLN A 519 11.28 16.27 19.46
CA GLN A 519 11.15 16.78 20.82
C GLN A 519 10.14 17.94 20.87
N SER A 520 10.15 18.80 19.85
CA SER A 520 9.26 19.95 19.73
C SER A 520 9.21 20.47 18.28
N GLY A 521 8.31 21.40 18.01
CA GLY A 521 8.32 22.19 16.77
C GLY A 521 7.21 23.24 16.78
N TYR A 522 7.36 24.26 15.94
CA TYR A 522 6.38 25.32 15.77
C TYR A 522 6.31 25.78 14.32
N LEU A 523 5.17 26.36 13.97
CA LEU A 523 4.89 27.00 12.70
C LEU A 523 4.39 28.42 12.96
N LYS A 524 5.17 29.42 12.57
CA LYS A 524 4.79 30.83 12.63
C LYS A 524 4.36 31.31 11.24
N LEU A 525 3.15 31.85 11.15
CA LEU A 525 2.57 32.30 9.88
C LEU A 525 1.74 33.57 10.07
N ASN A 526 1.54 34.31 8.97
CA ASN A 526 0.50 35.31 8.84
C ASN A 526 -0.70 34.70 8.10
N GLY A 527 -1.91 35.03 8.54
CA GLY A 527 -3.12 34.60 7.86
C GLY A 527 -4.37 35.22 8.47
N LYS A 528 -5.51 35.04 7.80
CA LYS A 528 -6.79 35.60 8.25
C LYS A 528 -7.45 34.69 9.29
N LEU A 529 -7.73 35.23 10.47
CA LEU A 529 -8.41 34.52 11.54
C LEU A 529 -9.85 35.02 11.75
N LYS A 530 -10.74 34.08 12.11
CA LYS A 530 -12.09 34.39 12.62
C LYS A 530 -12.42 33.55 13.83
N ILE A 531 -13.06 34.17 14.82
CA ILE A 531 -13.58 33.47 16.00
C ILE A 531 -14.75 32.56 15.57
N ALA A 532 -14.74 31.33 16.05
CA ALA A 532 -15.80 30.37 15.84
C ALA A 532 -17.03 30.67 16.70
N ASP A 533 -18.22 30.41 16.14
CA ASP A 533 -19.47 30.55 16.87
C ASP A 533 -19.50 29.60 18.08
N PRO A 534 -19.87 30.06 19.29
CA PRO A 534 -19.90 29.21 20.49
C PRO A 534 -20.77 27.95 20.36
N ARG A 535 -21.77 27.94 19.47
CA ARG A 535 -22.62 26.76 19.18
C ARG A 535 -21.87 25.63 18.48
N MET A 536 -20.63 25.85 18.07
CA MET A 536 -19.70 24.81 17.64
C MET A 536 -19.25 23.91 18.81
N ASP A 537 -19.27 24.43 20.04
CA ASP A 537 -18.91 23.66 21.22
C ASP A 537 -20.05 22.69 21.56
N PRO A 538 -19.79 21.37 21.67
CA PRO A 538 -20.79 20.37 22.06
C PRO A 538 -21.50 20.64 23.39
N GLY A 539 -20.89 21.44 24.28
CA GLY A 539 -21.46 21.86 25.55
C GLY A 539 -22.44 23.04 25.47
N THR A 540 -22.52 23.74 24.32
CA THR A 540 -23.33 24.97 24.19
C THR A 540 -24.79 24.67 23.79
N PRO A 541 -25.80 25.30 24.43
CA PRO A 541 -27.19 25.21 24.01
C PRO A 541 -27.38 25.63 22.55
N GLY A 542 -27.94 24.73 21.73
CA GLY A 542 -28.12 24.94 20.29
C GLY A 542 -27.04 24.30 19.41
N TYR A 543 -26.10 23.55 19.99
CA TYR A 543 -25.22 22.65 19.24
C TYR A 543 -26.05 21.66 18.39
N GLN A 544 -25.75 21.60 17.10
CA GLN A 544 -26.39 20.67 16.16
C GLN A 544 -25.32 19.76 15.56
N ARG A 545 -25.43 18.46 15.88
CA ARG A 545 -24.66 17.41 15.23
C ARG A 545 -25.44 16.91 14.03
N PHE A 546 -25.00 17.23 12.82
CA PHE A 546 -25.64 16.68 11.62
C PHE A 546 -25.05 15.32 11.22
N ALA A 547 -25.91 14.50 10.60
CA ALA A 547 -25.69 13.08 10.37
C ALA A 547 -24.64 12.79 9.27
N THR A 548 -24.04 11.60 9.41
CA THR A 548 -23.14 10.88 8.50
C THR A 548 -23.57 10.91 7.03
N TYR A 549 -23.32 12.00 6.32
CA TYR A 549 -23.31 12.00 4.87
C TYR A 549 -21.85 11.75 4.44
N ARG A 550 -21.55 10.50 4.05
CA ARG A 550 -20.22 9.96 3.70
C ARG A 550 -19.23 9.72 4.85
N LYS A 551 -19.57 8.94 5.89
CA LYS A 551 -18.63 8.54 6.99
C LYS A 551 -17.86 9.67 7.74
N GLU A 552 -17.99 10.93 7.32
CA GLU A 552 -17.30 12.09 7.86
C GLU A 552 -18.14 12.64 9.01
N LEU A 553 -17.57 12.60 10.22
CA LEU A 553 -18.11 13.24 11.40
C LEU A 553 -17.78 14.73 11.37
N ALA A 554 -18.50 15.48 10.52
CA ALA A 554 -18.39 16.93 10.41
C ALA A 554 -19.45 17.65 11.25
N ILE A 555 -19.17 18.89 11.63
CA ILE A 555 -20.13 19.82 12.24
C ILE A 555 -20.27 21.06 11.36
N ASP A 556 -21.44 21.68 11.41
CA ASP A 556 -21.70 22.94 10.69
C ASP A 556 -20.94 24.07 11.37
N PHE A 557 -20.10 24.79 10.62
CA PHE A 557 -19.62 26.08 11.10
C PHE A 557 -20.59 27.18 10.75
N LEU A 558 -21.06 27.87 11.78
CA LEU A 558 -22.05 28.92 11.69
C LEU A 558 -21.37 30.30 11.72
N ASN A 559 -21.97 31.26 11.03
CA ASN A 559 -21.68 32.66 11.30
C ASN A 559 -22.43 33.13 12.56
N GLN A 560 -22.13 34.35 13.01
CA GLN A 560 -22.73 34.98 14.19
C GLN A 560 -24.28 35.01 14.16
N ASN A 561 -24.89 34.96 12.98
CA ASN A 561 -26.34 34.95 12.80
C ASN A 561 -26.95 33.53 12.79
N GLY A 562 -26.15 32.49 13.03
CA GLY A 562 -26.58 31.09 13.00
C GLY A 562 -26.81 30.53 11.60
N ARG A 563 -26.29 31.19 10.56
CA ARG A 563 -26.33 30.64 9.20
C ARG A 563 -25.08 29.80 8.96
N MET A 564 -25.28 28.64 8.38
CA MET A 564 -24.21 27.74 7.96
C MET A 564 -23.33 28.41 6.90
N VAL A 565 -22.01 28.30 7.11
CA VAL A 565 -21.00 28.83 6.21
C VAL A 565 -20.21 27.68 5.56
N GLY A 566 -20.02 26.56 6.26
CA GLY A 566 -19.41 25.33 5.74
C GLY A 566 -19.35 24.21 6.78
N LEU A 567 -18.41 23.27 6.60
CA LEU A 567 -18.19 22.12 7.47
C LEU A 567 -16.82 22.16 8.18
N ALA A 568 -16.80 21.82 9.46
CA ALA A 568 -15.59 21.63 10.26
C ALA A 568 -15.50 20.18 10.77
N ILE A 569 -14.29 19.64 10.80
CA ILE A 569 -13.97 18.26 11.17
C ILE A 569 -12.88 18.32 12.24
N PHE A 570 -13.22 17.94 13.47
CA PHE A 570 -12.22 17.83 14.53
C PHE A 570 -11.27 16.66 14.28
N ASP A 571 -10.01 16.82 14.66
CA ASP A 571 -9.02 15.74 14.55
C ASP A 571 -9.35 14.59 15.54
N LYS A 572 -9.78 14.94 16.76
CA LYS A 572 -10.19 14.01 17.85
C LYS A 572 -11.62 14.26 18.35
N ASP A 573 -12.09 13.42 19.28
CA ASP A 573 -13.32 13.67 20.04
C ASP A 573 -13.16 14.99 20.80
N TYR A 574 -13.91 16.01 20.41
CA TYR A 574 -13.82 17.31 21.06
C TYR A 574 -14.62 17.29 22.36
N SER A 575 -13.90 17.41 23.49
CA SER A 575 -14.47 17.75 24.78
C SER A 575 -14.67 19.26 24.86
N SER A 576 -15.84 19.71 25.29
CA SER A 576 -16.15 21.14 25.47
C SER A 576 -15.01 21.87 26.19
N SER A 577 -14.59 23.01 25.65
CA SER A 577 -13.52 23.86 26.19
C SER A 577 -14.12 25.22 26.51
N GLU A 578 -13.68 25.85 27.61
CA GLU A 578 -14.06 27.24 27.87
C GLU A 578 -13.44 28.22 26.86
N LYS A 579 -12.48 27.74 26.05
CA LYS A 579 -11.76 28.54 25.06
C LYS A 579 -12.54 28.66 23.76
N SER A 580 -12.60 29.88 23.24
CA SER A 580 -13.15 30.11 21.90
C SER A 580 -12.23 29.52 20.83
N LEU A 581 -12.81 28.76 19.90
CA LEU A 581 -12.09 28.23 18.73
C LEU A 581 -11.94 29.29 17.65
N TYR A 582 -11.00 29.09 16.73
CA TYR A 582 -10.69 30.00 15.63
C TYR A 582 -10.60 29.24 14.30
N TYR A 583 -11.03 29.89 13.22
CA TYR A 583 -10.78 29.43 11.85
C TYR A 583 -9.65 30.21 11.23
N LEU A 584 -8.73 29.49 10.58
CA LEU A 584 -7.68 30.05 9.75
C LEU A 584 -7.96 29.68 8.29
N GLN A 585 -8.07 30.66 7.41
CA GLN A 585 -8.14 30.41 5.96
C GLN A 585 -6.75 30.06 5.44
N VAL A 586 -6.56 28.88 4.84
CA VAL A 586 -5.25 28.41 4.37
C VAL A 586 -5.13 28.44 2.86
N VAL A 587 -6.17 28.01 2.14
CA VAL A 587 -6.23 28.08 0.68
C VAL A 587 -7.62 28.47 0.20
N ARG A 588 -7.75 29.12 -0.96
CA ARG A 588 -9.03 29.40 -1.62
C ARG A 588 -8.97 29.06 -3.11
N ARG A 589 -10.11 28.78 -3.74
CA ARG A 589 -10.18 28.66 -5.20
C ARG A 589 -10.00 30.02 -5.87
N GLU A 590 -9.20 30.07 -6.93
CA GLU A 590 -9.00 31.29 -7.71
C GLU A 590 -10.29 31.75 -8.42
N ILE A 591 -11.03 30.81 -9.02
CA ILE A 591 -12.24 31.10 -9.82
C ILE A 591 -13.48 31.32 -8.93
N GLU A 592 -13.57 30.60 -7.80
CA GLU A 592 -14.68 30.69 -6.85
C GLU A 592 -14.16 30.98 -5.43
N PRO A 593 -13.76 32.22 -5.09
CA PRO A 593 -13.15 32.56 -3.80
C PRO A 593 -14.01 32.25 -2.56
N SER A 594 -15.32 32.06 -2.73
CA SER A 594 -16.21 31.55 -1.69
C SER A 594 -15.88 30.13 -1.23
N ARG A 595 -15.17 29.34 -2.04
CA ARG A 595 -14.72 27.98 -1.73
C ARG A 595 -13.28 28.00 -1.25
N TRP A 596 -13.08 27.62 0.01
CA TRP A 596 -11.77 27.63 0.67
C TRP A 596 -11.64 26.46 1.65
N HIS A 597 -10.40 26.15 2.00
CA HIS A 597 -10.02 25.18 3.03
C HIS A 597 -9.13 25.83 4.08
N GLY A 598 -9.21 25.32 5.31
CA GLY A 598 -8.52 25.91 6.43
C GLY A 598 -8.39 25.00 7.64
N LEU A 599 -7.91 25.59 8.73
CA LEU A 599 -7.69 24.92 10.00
C LEU A 599 -8.67 25.41 11.06
N LEU A 600 -9.02 24.50 11.96
CA LEU A 600 -9.66 24.82 13.23
C LEU A 600 -8.58 24.83 14.32
N LEU A 601 -8.50 25.94 15.05
CA LEU A 601 -7.45 26.23 16.02
C LEU A 601 -8.05 26.48 17.41
N GLU A 602 -7.36 26.00 18.44
CA GLU A 602 -7.64 26.30 19.84
C GLU A 602 -6.47 27.12 20.43
N PRO A 603 -6.72 28.23 21.15
CA PRO A 603 -5.67 29.02 21.76
C PRO A 603 -5.00 28.31 22.94
N THR A 604 -3.70 28.49 23.08
CA THR A 604 -2.92 28.01 24.24
C THR A 604 -3.01 29.00 25.40
N GLU A 605 -2.17 28.86 26.42
CA GLU A 605 -2.00 29.87 27.47
C GLU A 605 -1.12 31.03 27.00
N GLU A 606 -0.30 30.82 25.97
CA GLU A 606 0.60 31.82 25.42
C GLU A 606 -0.12 32.72 24.38
N PRO A 607 0.15 34.04 24.37
CA PRO A 607 -0.46 34.98 23.43
C PRO A 607 -0.15 34.61 21.98
N ASN A 608 -1.16 34.70 21.11
CA ASN A 608 -1.07 34.40 19.67
C ASN A 608 -0.48 33.01 19.34
N GLN A 609 -0.54 32.08 20.29
CA GLN A 609 -0.12 30.71 20.12
C GLN A 609 -1.33 29.77 20.18
N PHE A 610 -1.41 28.87 19.21
CA PHE A 610 -2.54 27.99 18.99
C PHE A 610 -2.10 26.54 18.83
N ARG A 611 -3.02 25.62 19.06
CA ARG A 611 -2.92 24.22 18.64
C ARG A 611 -3.94 23.97 17.56
N ARG A 612 -3.54 23.21 16.54
CA ARG A 612 -4.49 22.67 15.58
C ARG A 612 -5.37 21.63 16.27
N VAL A 613 -6.68 21.72 16.04
CA VAL A 613 -7.67 20.77 16.54
C VAL A 613 -8.61 20.24 15.45
N GLY A 614 -8.46 20.70 14.19
CA GLY A 614 -9.26 20.20 13.08
C GLY A 614 -9.03 20.89 11.74
N PHE A 615 -9.86 20.51 10.79
CA PHE A 615 -9.92 20.98 9.40
C PHE A 615 -11.28 21.63 9.12
N CYS A 616 -11.36 22.62 8.23
CA CYS A 616 -12.64 23.20 7.79
C CYS A 616 -12.68 23.52 6.28
N ARG A 617 -13.88 23.47 5.69
CA ARG A 617 -14.14 23.73 4.25
C ARG A 617 -15.49 24.35 3.93
N THR A 618 -15.57 25.14 2.85
CA THR A 618 -16.84 25.70 2.31
C THR A 618 -17.28 25.11 0.96
N GLU A 619 -16.67 24.03 0.47
CA GLU A 619 -16.90 23.57 -0.92
C GLU A 619 -18.36 23.21 -1.26
N GLU A 620 -19.17 22.89 -0.25
CA GLU A 620 -20.57 22.48 -0.40
C GLU A 620 -21.56 23.65 -0.28
N ILE A 621 -21.09 24.83 0.15
CA ILE A 621 -21.94 25.97 0.50
C ILE A 621 -21.30 27.27 0.01
N PRO A 622 -21.82 27.88 -1.07
CA PRO A 622 -21.29 29.15 -1.57
C PRO A 622 -21.73 30.30 -0.66
N THR A 623 -20.91 30.62 0.34
CA THR A 623 -21.03 31.87 1.09
C THR A 623 -20.03 32.90 0.54
N ARG A 624 -20.51 34.11 0.22
CA ARG A 624 -19.66 35.18 -0.31
C ARG A 624 -18.52 35.49 0.66
N ASP A 625 -17.29 35.39 0.14
CA ASP A 625 -16.00 35.77 0.73
C ASP A 625 -16.03 36.04 2.23
N TRP A 626 -16.27 34.98 3.01
CA TRP A 626 -16.53 35.09 4.44
C TRP A 626 -15.32 35.60 5.25
N PHE A 627 -14.12 35.57 4.68
CA PHE A 627 -12.90 36.13 5.27
C PHE A 627 -12.55 37.52 4.73
N SER A 628 -13.41 38.15 3.93
CA SER A 628 -13.15 39.49 3.39
C SER A 628 -12.97 40.56 4.47
N ASP A 629 -13.69 40.44 5.58
CA ASP A 629 -13.68 41.32 6.76
C ASP A 629 -12.76 40.83 7.89
N ALA A 630 -12.07 39.69 7.72
CA ALA A 630 -11.15 39.18 8.72
C ALA A 630 -9.83 39.95 8.71
N THR A 631 -9.26 40.19 9.89
CA THR A 631 -7.92 40.74 10.07
C THR A 631 -6.87 39.67 9.80
N GLU A 632 -5.78 40.07 9.15
CA GLU A 632 -4.56 39.27 9.09
C GLU A 632 -3.82 39.40 10.42
N GLU A 633 -3.42 38.26 10.96
CA GLU A 633 -2.71 38.17 12.23
C GLU A 633 -1.52 37.22 12.12
N THR A 634 -0.43 37.58 12.80
CA THR A 634 0.71 36.69 12.96
C THR A 634 0.50 35.77 14.15
N ILE A 635 0.39 34.47 13.88
CA ILE A 635 0.16 33.44 14.88
C ILE A 635 1.25 32.38 14.87
N THR A 636 1.36 31.63 15.97
CA THR A 636 2.24 30.46 16.08
C THR A 636 1.41 29.21 16.38
N ILE A 637 1.58 28.15 15.61
CA ILE A 637 0.94 26.85 15.83
C ILE A 637 1.98 25.88 16.38
N VAL A 638 1.68 25.22 17.50
CA VAL A 638 2.58 24.30 18.23
C VAL A 638 2.06 22.87 18.31
#